data_AF-A0A7K0M6W4-F1
#
_entry.id   AF-A0A7K0M6W4-F1
#
_cell.length_a   1.000
_cell.length_b   1.000
_cell.length_c   1.000
_cell.angle_alpha   90.00
_cell.angle_beta   90.00
_cell.angle_gamma   90.00
#
_symmetry.space_group_name_H-M   'P 1'
#
loop_
_entity.id
_entity.type
_entity.pdbx_description
1 polymer ?
#
loop_
_entity_poly.entity_id
_entity_poly.type
_entity_poly.pdbx_seq_one_letter_code
_entity_poly.pdbx_strand_id
1 'polypeptide(L)'
;MFERFTDRARRVVVLAQEEARLLNHNYIGTEHILLGLIHEGEGVAAKALESLGISLEAVRQQVEEIIGQGGSSPSGHIPFTPRAKKVLELSLREALQLGHNYIGTEHILLGLIREGEGVAAQVLVKLGADLSRVRQQVIQLLSGYPGSTAQPGGAEKAGASTGSSGETPSGSLVLDQFGRNFTQLARENKLDPVIGRDRETERMMQVLSRRTKNNPVLVGEPGVGKTAIVEGLAQAIASDNVPETLQGKQLYTLDLGALVAGSRYRGDFEERLKKVLKEIKTRGDIILFIDEIHTLVGAGAAEGAIDAASILKPMLARGELQTIGATTLDEYRKHLEKDAALERRFQKVVVDEPSVAHTIEILKGLRERYEQHHRVTITDQALVAAANMADRYISDRFLPDKAIDLIDEAGSRLRIRRMKTPPDYREIENELSDVVRQKKEAVESQDFEAAGLLRDREKDLLANKEAKDVEMKAAGVDLFDEVDEEAIAEVLSLWTGIPVYKLTEEETAKLLRMEDELHRRVIGQEQAIKAVSQAIRRTRAGLKDPKRPSGSFIFLGPSGVGKTELAKTLAEFLFGDETAMISLDMSEYMEKHTVSRLVGSPPGYVGYEEGGQLTEAVRRKPFSVVLFDEIEKAHPDVFNTLLQILEEGRL
;
A
#
# COMPACT_ATOMS: atom_id res chain seq x y z
N MET A 1 -0.86 -9.60 26.00
CA MET A 1 -2.25 -9.15 25.73
C MET A 1 -2.46 -7.69 26.13
N PHE A 2 -2.02 -7.24 27.32
CA PHE A 2 -2.26 -5.88 27.83
C PHE A 2 -1.43 -4.74 27.20
N GLU A 3 -0.41 -5.05 26.40
CA GLU A 3 0.42 -4.03 25.73
C GLU A 3 -0.39 -3.14 24.78
N ARG A 4 -1.41 -3.71 24.11
CA ARG A 4 -2.29 -2.97 23.19
C ARG A 4 -3.41 -2.20 23.88
N PHE A 5 -3.57 -2.31 25.20
CA PHE A 5 -4.61 -1.59 25.93
C PHE A 5 -4.18 -0.15 26.17
N THR A 6 -5.08 0.80 25.93
CA THR A 6 -4.92 2.19 26.37
C THR A 6 -4.85 2.27 27.90
N ASP A 7 -4.29 3.35 28.44
CA ASP A 7 -4.18 3.50 29.89
C ASP A 7 -5.54 3.48 30.59
N ARG A 8 -6.58 4.04 29.95
CA ARG A 8 -7.97 3.95 30.43
C ARG A 8 -8.50 2.52 30.41
N ALA A 9 -8.24 1.77 29.35
CA ALA A 9 -8.64 0.36 29.26
C ALA A 9 -7.90 -0.52 30.29
N ARG A 10 -6.63 -0.23 30.61
CA ARG A 10 -5.91 -0.90 31.71
C ARG A 10 -6.53 -0.55 33.06
N ARG A 11 -6.89 0.73 33.26
CA ARG A 11 -7.56 1.20 34.48
C ARG A 11 -8.90 0.49 34.71
N VAL A 12 -9.70 0.28 33.67
CA VAL A 12 -10.95 -0.51 33.74
C VAL A 12 -10.73 -1.91 34.31
N VAL A 13 -9.64 -2.57 33.93
CA VAL A 13 -9.32 -3.92 34.41
C VAL A 13 -8.93 -3.91 35.89
N VAL A 14 -8.20 -2.88 36.33
CA VAL A 14 -7.87 -2.68 37.74
C VAL A 14 -9.13 -2.38 38.56
N LEU A 15 -10.00 -1.50 38.06
CA LEU A 15 -11.27 -1.17 38.70
C LEU A 15 -12.21 -2.39 38.77
N ALA A 16 -12.21 -3.25 37.75
CA ALA A 16 -12.95 -4.51 37.79
C ALA A 16 -12.45 -5.44 38.91
N GLN A 17 -11.15 -5.46 39.17
CA GLN A 17 -10.57 -6.22 40.29
C GLN A 17 -10.94 -5.61 41.65
N GLU A 18 -11.00 -4.29 41.75
CA GLU A 18 -11.45 -3.59 42.97
C GLU A 18 -12.93 -3.85 43.26
N GLU A 19 -13.80 -3.79 42.24
CA GLU A 19 -15.23 -4.11 42.38
C GLU A 19 -15.45 -5.58 42.77
N ALA A 20 -14.63 -6.50 42.24
CA ALA A 20 -14.68 -7.90 42.67
C ALA A 20 -14.31 -8.07 44.15
N ARG A 21 -13.36 -7.28 44.68
CA ARG A 21 -13.03 -7.27 46.11
C ARG A 21 -14.14 -6.67 46.95
N LEU A 22 -14.73 -5.56 46.50
CA LEU A 22 -15.83 -4.89 47.21
C LEU A 22 -17.04 -5.81 47.34
N LEU A 23 -17.35 -6.59 46.30
CA LEU A 23 -18.44 -7.58 46.30
C LEU A 23 -18.04 -8.93 46.93
N ASN A 24 -16.81 -9.06 47.44
CA ASN A 24 -16.24 -10.29 48.00
C ASN A 24 -16.25 -11.50 47.02
N HIS A 25 -16.15 -11.24 45.72
CA HIS A 25 -16.07 -12.27 44.69
C HIS A 25 -14.63 -12.73 44.46
N ASN A 26 -14.39 -14.04 44.53
CA ASN A 26 -13.07 -14.65 44.33
C ASN A 26 -12.70 -14.86 42.85
N TYR A 27 -13.41 -14.23 41.92
CA TYR A 27 -13.16 -14.23 40.49
C TYR A 27 -13.51 -12.88 39.86
N ILE A 28 -12.94 -12.57 38.69
CA ILE A 28 -13.33 -11.42 37.86
C ILE A 28 -14.20 -11.94 36.71
N GLY A 29 -15.49 -11.68 36.78
CA GLY A 29 -16.49 -12.00 35.77
C GLY A 29 -16.83 -10.83 34.84
N THR A 30 -17.82 -11.00 33.96
CA THR A 30 -18.20 -9.97 32.99
C THR A 30 -18.85 -8.76 33.69
N GLU A 31 -19.59 -9.01 34.77
CA GLU A 31 -20.22 -8.02 35.63
C GLU A 31 -19.20 -7.06 36.27
N HIS A 32 -18.04 -7.58 36.65
CA HIS A 32 -16.97 -6.78 37.24
C HIS A 32 -16.31 -5.89 36.19
N ILE A 33 -16.16 -6.40 34.96
CA ILE A 33 -15.69 -5.59 33.83
C ILE A 33 -16.68 -4.48 33.50
N LEU A 34 -17.99 -4.76 33.55
CA LEU A 34 -19.03 -3.74 33.36
C LEU A 34 -18.96 -2.66 34.44
N LEU A 35 -18.84 -3.06 35.72
CA LEU A 35 -18.68 -2.12 36.82
C LEU A 35 -17.40 -1.27 36.65
N GLY A 36 -16.28 -1.90 36.29
CA GLY A 36 -15.03 -1.21 36.01
C GLY A 36 -15.12 -0.21 34.86
N LEU A 37 -15.91 -0.50 33.81
CA LEU A 37 -16.15 0.42 32.69
C LEU A 37 -16.92 1.66 33.12
N ILE A 38 -17.92 1.52 33.98
CA ILE A 38 -18.72 2.65 34.47
C ILE A 38 -17.93 3.44 35.52
N HIS A 39 -17.19 2.75 36.39
CA HIS A 39 -16.38 3.36 37.44
C HIS A 39 -15.26 4.25 36.87
N GLU A 40 -14.71 3.92 35.69
CA GLU A 40 -13.70 4.75 35.04
C GLU A 40 -14.23 6.15 34.67
N GLY A 41 -15.55 6.28 34.41
CA GLY A 41 -16.30 7.54 34.36
C GLY A 41 -16.06 8.45 33.14
N GLU A 42 -14.83 8.58 32.67
CA GLU A 42 -14.47 9.51 31.59
C GLU A 42 -14.46 8.88 30.19
N GLY A 43 -14.37 7.55 30.13
CA GLY A 43 -14.26 6.76 28.92
C GLY A 43 -15.53 6.74 28.08
N VAL A 44 -15.37 6.39 26.81
CA VAL A 44 -16.48 6.34 25.84
C VAL A 44 -17.52 5.31 26.27
N ALA A 45 -17.09 4.20 26.87
CA ALA A 45 -18.01 3.20 27.43
C ALA A 45 -18.84 3.73 28.60
N ALA A 46 -18.23 4.47 29.54
CA ALA A 46 -18.94 5.08 30.66
C ALA A 46 -20.00 6.07 30.17
N LYS A 47 -19.61 6.98 29.26
CA LYS A 47 -20.51 7.96 28.64
C LYS A 47 -21.65 7.31 27.85
N ALA A 48 -21.37 6.20 27.16
CA ALA A 48 -22.40 5.46 26.43
C ALA A 48 -23.46 4.89 27.38
N LEU A 49 -23.04 4.28 28.49
CA LEU A 49 -23.93 3.72 29.50
C LEU A 49 -24.69 4.83 30.25
N GLU A 50 -24.02 5.93 30.59
CA GLU A 50 -24.64 7.10 31.23
C GLU A 50 -25.73 7.72 30.34
N SER A 51 -25.49 7.85 29.03
CA SER A 51 -26.48 8.36 28.07
C SER A 51 -27.73 7.48 27.94
N LEU A 52 -27.63 6.21 28.35
CA LEU A 52 -28.74 5.27 28.42
C LEU A 52 -29.40 5.23 29.81
N GLY A 53 -28.98 6.10 30.73
CA GLY A 53 -29.50 6.19 32.09
C GLY A 53 -28.98 5.11 33.03
N ILE A 54 -27.88 4.43 32.68
CA ILE A 54 -27.31 3.33 33.45
C ILE A 54 -26.24 3.89 34.40
N SER A 55 -26.57 3.97 35.69
CA SER A 55 -25.64 4.44 36.73
C SER A 55 -24.84 3.30 37.37
N LEU A 56 -23.68 3.62 37.93
CA LEU A 56 -22.83 2.66 38.65
C LEU A 56 -23.58 1.98 39.80
N GLU A 57 -24.35 2.75 40.58
CA GLU A 57 -25.12 2.26 41.72
C GLU A 57 -26.21 1.27 41.28
N ALA A 58 -26.91 1.56 40.17
CA ALA A 58 -27.94 0.68 39.63
C ALA A 58 -27.36 -0.65 39.14
N VAL A 59 -26.21 -0.61 38.46
CA VAL A 59 -25.50 -1.82 38.02
C VAL A 59 -25.00 -2.62 39.22
N ARG A 60 -24.42 -1.97 40.23
CA ARG A 60 -23.93 -2.67 41.44
C ARG A 60 -25.06 -3.39 42.17
N GLN A 61 -26.20 -2.73 42.36
CA GLN A 61 -27.37 -3.33 43.01
C GLN A 61 -27.90 -4.54 42.22
N GLN A 62 -27.94 -4.46 40.89
CA GLN A 62 -28.36 -5.58 40.04
C GLN A 62 -27.36 -6.74 40.04
N VAL A 63 -26.07 -6.46 40.12
CA VAL A 63 -25.03 -7.50 40.27
C VAL A 63 -25.16 -8.22 41.61
N GLU A 64 -25.38 -7.48 42.70
CA GLU A 64 -25.65 -8.05 44.03
C GLU A 64 -26.94 -8.88 44.06
N GLU A 65 -27.99 -8.47 43.35
CA GLU A 65 -29.25 -9.21 43.27
C GLU A 65 -29.09 -10.54 42.50
N ILE A 66 -28.25 -10.59 41.47
CA ILE A 66 -28.07 -11.78 40.62
C ILE A 66 -27.06 -12.77 41.22
N ILE A 67 -25.93 -12.27 41.74
CA ILE A 67 -24.81 -13.12 42.21
C ILE A 67 -24.75 -13.20 43.75
N GLY A 68 -25.27 -12.20 44.47
CA GLY A 68 -25.08 -12.03 45.91
C GLY A 68 -23.77 -11.31 46.27
N GLN A 69 -23.54 -11.10 47.56
CA GLN A 69 -22.22 -10.72 48.09
C GLN A 69 -21.49 -11.98 48.59
N GLY A 70 -20.20 -12.10 48.30
CA GLY A 70 -19.39 -13.21 48.79
C GLY A 70 -19.13 -13.16 50.31
N GLY A 71 -18.80 -14.31 50.90
CA GLY A 71 -18.67 -14.45 52.36
C GLY A 71 -17.39 -13.89 53.00
N SER A 72 -16.33 -13.65 52.22
CA SER A 72 -15.06 -13.11 52.73
C SER A 72 -14.26 -12.42 51.62
N SER A 73 -13.63 -11.28 51.91
CA SER A 73 -12.78 -10.59 50.94
C SER A 73 -11.59 -11.48 50.50
N PRO A 74 -11.43 -11.76 49.20
CA PRO A 74 -10.36 -12.62 48.72
C PRO A 74 -8.99 -11.96 48.93
N SER A 75 -8.05 -12.71 49.51
CA SER A 75 -6.65 -12.31 49.66
C SER A 75 -5.82 -12.84 48.48
N GLY A 76 -4.97 -11.99 47.90
CA GLY A 76 -4.10 -12.35 46.78
C GLY A 76 -4.67 -12.05 45.38
N HIS A 77 -4.23 -12.84 44.38
CA HIS A 77 -4.56 -12.66 42.96
C HIS A 77 -5.94 -13.25 42.62
N ILE A 78 -6.83 -12.44 42.05
CA ILE A 78 -8.19 -12.84 41.66
C ILE A 78 -8.18 -13.20 40.15
N PRO A 79 -8.48 -14.45 39.76
CA PRO A 79 -8.42 -14.86 38.36
C PRO A 79 -9.65 -14.39 37.56
N PHE A 80 -9.46 -14.14 36.26
CA PHE A 80 -10.57 -13.94 35.32
C PHE A 80 -11.30 -15.25 35.01
N THR A 81 -12.63 -15.19 34.93
CA THR A 81 -13.44 -16.31 34.42
C THR A 81 -13.21 -16.53 32.92
N PRO A 82 -13.51 -17.73 32.38
CA PRO A 82 -13.42 -17.97 30.93
C PRO A 82 -14.22 -16.97 30.09
N ARG A 83 -15.41 -16.56 30.57
CA ARG A 83 -16.25 -15.55 29.90
C ARG A 83 -15.62 -14.16 29.95
N ALA A 84 -15.05 -13.74 31.09
CA ALA A 84 -14.33 -12.47 31.18
C ALA A 84 -13.09 -12.43 30.25
N LYS A 85 -12.33 -13.53 30.17
CA LYS A 85 -11.24 -13.67 29.18
C LYS A 85 -11.77 -13.55 27.76
N LYS A 86 -12.93 -14.15 27.48
CA LYS A 86 -13.56 -14.07 26.16
C LYS A 86 -13.95 -12.64 25.78
N VAL A 87 -14.46 -11.86 26.72
CA VAL A 87 -14.76 -10.42 26.51
C VAL A 87 -13.51 -9.65 26.09
N LEU A 88 -12.36 -9.90 26.73
CA LEU A 88 -11.09 -9.24 26.37
C LEU A 88 -10.53 -9.70 25.01
N GLU A 89 -10.78 -10.95 24.60
CA GLU A 89 -10.46 -11.40 23.25
C GLU A 89 -11.37 -10.77 22.19
N LEU A 90 -12.67 -10.64 22.50
CA LEU A 90 -13.64 -10.04 21.60
C LEU A 90 -13.42 -8.53 21.45
N SER A 91 -12.98 -7.84 22.50
CA SER A 91 -12.63 -6.42 22.43
C SER A 91 -11.48 -6.15 21.46
N LEU A 92 -10.48 -7.04 21.40
CA LEU A 92 -9.42 -6.97 20.39
C LEU A 92 -9.99 -7.11 18.97
N ARG A 93 -10.95 -8.02 18.75
CA ARG A 93 -11.58 -8.18 17.43
C ARG A 93 -12.40 -6.96 17.03
N GLU A 94 -13.14 -6.37 17.98
CA GLU A 94 -13.90 -5.14 17.73
C GLU A 94 -12.97 -3.95 17.41
N ALA A 95 -11.83 -3.83 18.10
CA ALA A 95 -10.81 -2.83 17.79
C ALA A 95 -10.27 -2.99 16.36
N LEU A 96 -9.90 -4.20 15.97
CA LEU A 96 -9.42 -4.48 14.62
C LEU A 96 -10.50 -4.24 13.55
N GLN A 97 -11.77 -4.57 13.83
CA GLN A 97 -12.88 -4.33 12.90
C GLN A 97 -13.17 -2.83 12.70
N LEU A 98 -12.90 -2.02 13.72
CA LEU A 98 -13.00 -0.56 13.66
C LEU A 98 -11.71 0.10 13.13
N GLY A 99 -10.68 -0.67 12.77
CA GLY A 99 -9.40 -0.16 12.28
C GLY A 99 -8.49 0.43 13.35
N HIS A 100 -8.78 0.21 14.64
CA HIS A 100 -8.00 0.71 15.75
C HIS A 100 -6.87 -0.26 16.12
N ASN A 101 -5.64 0.25 16.19
CA ASN A 101 -4.45 -0.51 16.60
C ASN A 101 -4.28 -0.62 18.13
N TYR A 102 -5.23 -0.08 18.90
CA TYR A 102 -5.27 -0.09 20.36
C TYR A 102 -6.63 -0.59 20.87
N ILE A 103 -6.69 -1.02 22.12
CA ILE A 103 -7.92 -1.42 22.82
C ILE A 103 -8.30 -0.34 23.83
N GLY A 104 -9.37 0.36 23.54
CA GLY A 104 -10.01 1.37 24.39
C GLY A 104 -11.21 0.85 25.18
N THR A 105 -11.79 1.71 26.02
CA THR A 105 -12.96 1.40 26.87
C THR A 105 -14.18 0.95 26.06
N GLU A 106 -14.41 1.61 24.92
CA GLU A 106 -15.43 1.33 23.93
C GLU A 106 -15.36 -0.11 23.39
N HIS A 107 -14.14 -0.60 23.15
CA HIS A 107 -13.91 -1.92 22.59
C HIS A 107 -14.20 -3.00 23.62
N ILE A 108 -13.88 -2.74 24.89
CA ILE A 108 -14.20 -3.64 26.01
C ILE A 108 -15.72 -3.74 26.16
N LEU A 109 -16.45 -2.62 26.09
CA LEU A 109 -17.91 -2.63 26.14
C LEU A 109 -18.53 -3.36 24.94
N LEU A 110 -18.02 -3.14 23.72
CA LEU A 110 -18.46 -3.88 22.53
C LEU A 110 -18.16 -5.39 22.63
N GLY A 111 -17.01 -5.76 23.18
CA GLY A 111 -16.65 -7.15 23.45
C GLY A 111 -17.59 -7.82 24.45
N LEU A 112 -18.06 -7.06 25.45
CA LEU A 112 -19.02 -7.52 26.46
C LEU A 112 -20.41 -7.74 25.84
N ILE A 113 -20.87 -6.80 25.01
CA ILE A 113 -22.12 -6.91 24.25
C ILE A 113 -22.09 -8.12 23.31
N ARG A 114 -20.95 -8.37 22.65
CA ARG A 114 -20.78 -9.47 21.71
C ARG A 114 -20.70 -10.84 22.39
N GLU A 115 -20.23 -10.91 23.63
CA GLU A 115 -20.31 -12.14 24.42
C GLU A 115 -21.76 -12.46 24.79
N GLY A 116 -22.56 -11.44 25.12
CA GLY A 116 -24.04 -11.45 25.09
C GLY A 116 -24.77 -12.37 26.09
N GLU A 117 -24.09 -13.35 26.67
CA GLU A 117 -24.68 -14.36 27.53
C GLU A 117 -24.26 -14.25 29.01
N GLY A 118 -23.22 -13.47 29.31
CA GLY A 118 -22.66 -13.30 30.65
C GLY A 118 -23.53 -12.43 31.55
N VAL A 119 -23.20 -12.38 32.85
CA VAL A 119 -23.98 -11.66 33.85
C VAL A 119 -24.08 -10.16 33.52
N ALA A 120 -23.03 -9.55 32.98
CA ALA A 120 -23.12 -8.16 32.54
C ALA A 120 -24.16 -7.91 31.45
N ALA A 121 -24.36 -8.84 30.51
CA ALA A 121 -25.40 -8.72 29.50
C ALA A 121 -26.80 -8.81 30.13
N GLN A 122 -26.98 -9.72 31.10
CA GLN A 122 -28.22 -9.86 31.85
C GLN A 122 -28.53 -8.60 32.68
N VAL A 123 -27.52 -8.00 33.32
CA VAL A 123 -27.67 -6.75 34.08
C VAL A 123 -28.09 -5.60 33.18
N LEU A 124 -27.45 -5.44 32.01
CA LEU A 124 -27.83 -4.41 31.03
C LEU A 124 -29.29 -4.59 30.57
N VAL A 125 -29.71 -5.81 30.25
CA VAL A 125 -31.08 -6.11 29.83
C VAL A 125 -32.10 -5.82 30.95
N LYS A 126 -31.79 -6.20 32.20
CA LYS A 126 -32.66 -5.90 33.36
C LYS A 126 -32.81 -4.40 33.62
N LEU A 127 -31.75 -3.62 33.37
CA LEU A 127 -31.77 -2.15 33.47
C LEU A 127 -32.43 -1.48 32.26
N GLY A 128 -33.06 -2.24 31.36
CA GLY A 128 -33.82 -1.73 30.23
C GLY A 128 -32.96 -1.36 29.01
N ALA A 129 -31.68 -1.77 29.00
CA ALA A 129 -30.77 -1.54 27.89
C ALA A 129 -30.73 -2.75 26.97
N ASP A 130 -31.32 -2.62 25.78
CA ASP A 130 -31.10 -3.58 24.70
C ASP A 130 -29.63 -3.51 24.25
N LEU A 131 -28.96 -4.67 24.23
CA LEU A 131 -27.57 -4.84 23.80
C LEU A 131 -27.33 -4.22 22.40
N SER A 132 -28.30 -4.32 21.49
CA SER A 132 -28.23 -3.71 20.16
C SER A 132 -28.18 -2.18 20.23
N ARG A 133 -28.96 -1.60 21.13
CA ARG A 133 -29.01 -0.15 21.37
C ARG A 133 -27.73 0.36 22.05
N VAL A 134 -27.19 -0.39 23.01
CA VAL A 134 -25.89 -0.05 23.64
C VAL A 134 -24.79 -0.03 22.58
N ARG A 135 -24.76 -1.01 21.68
CA ARG A 135 -23.78 -1.05 20.57
C ARG A 135 -23.90 0.17 19.66
N GLN A 136 -25.13 0.51 19.25
CA GLN A 136 -25.37 1.68 18.41
C GLN A 136 -24.90 2.97 19.08
N GLN A 137 -25.16 3.13 20.38
CA GLN A 137 -24.77 4.30 21.15
C GLN A 137 -23.24 4.43 21.25
N VAL A 138 -22.53 3.33 21.47
CA VAL A 138 -21.05 3.32 21.50
C VAL A 138 -20.48 3.72 20.13
N ILE A 139 -21.02 3.18 19.04
CA ILE A 139 -20.59 3.52 17.67
C ILE A 139 -20.88 4.99 17.35
N GLN A 140 -22.03 5.51 17.80
CA GLN A 140 -22.40 6.91 17.63
C GLN A 140 -21.46 7.85 18.40
N LEU A 141 -21.13 7.51 19.64
CA LEU A 141 -20.19 8.30 20.45
C LEU A 141 -18.76 8.21 19.91
N LEU A 142 -18.33 7.05 19.39
CA LEU A 142 -17.06 6.93 18.69
C LEU A 142 -16.98 7.81 17.43
N SER A 143 -18.10 7.93 16.71
CA SER A 143 -18.20 8.80 15.54
C SER A 143 -18.21 10.28 15.89
N GLY A 144 -18.48 10.64 17.16
CA GLY A 144 -18.57 12.02 17.66
C GLY A 144 -17.42 12.45 18.60
N TYR A 145 -16.56 11.53 19.04
CA TYR A 145 -15.41 11.79 19.92
C TYR A 145 -14.13 11.28 19.25
N PRO A 146 -13.31 12.14 18.63
CA PRO A 146 -11.90 11.84 18.43
C PRO A 146 -11.24 11.77 19.81
N GLY A 147 -10.89 10.56 20.22
CA GLY A 147 -10.23 10.28 21.49
C GLY A 147 -8.93 11.06 21.63
N SER A 148 -8.84 11.83 22.70
CA SER A 148 -7.57 12.32 23.22
C SER A 148 -6.75 11.16 23.78
N THR A 149 -5.42 11.28 23.64
CA THR A 149 -4.29 10.77 24.45
C THR A 149 -3.17 10.33 23.48
N ALA A 150 -1.92 10.75 23.56
CA ALA A 150 -1.17 11.33 24.67
C ALA A 150 -0.04 12.25 24.16
N GLN A 151 0.19 13.36 24.87
CA GLN A 151 1.48 14.06 24.92
C GLN A 151 1.93 14.05 26.40
N PRO A 152 3.22 13.88 26.73
CA PRO A 152 3.67 13.74 28.13
C PRO A 152 4.01 15.09 28.78
N GLY A 153 3.65 15.21 30.09
CA GLY A 153 4.19 16.13 31.12
C GLY A 153 3.86 17.62 30.94
N GLY A 154 2.96 18.24 31.73
CA GLY A 154 3.10 18.60 33.16
C GLY A 154 3.73 20.01 33.28
N ALA A 155 3.23 21.03 33.97
CA ALA A 155 2.16 21.27 34.94
C ALA A 155 1.80 22.78 34.83
N GLU A 156 0.54 23.21 34.99
CA GLU A 156 -0.05 23.80 36.21
C GLU A 156 -0.73 25.14 35.85
N LYS A 157 -1.63 25.59 36.73
CA LYS A 157 -2.82 26.38 36.43
C LYS A 157 -2.64 27.90 36.53
N ALA A 158 -3.57 28.57 35.84
CA ALA A 158 -4.28 29.80 36.21
C ALA A 158 -3.62 31.16 35.94
N GLY A 159 -4.40 32.04 35.31
CA GLY A 159 -4.20 33.50 35.39
C GLY A 159 -4.71 34.23 34.15
N ALA A 160 -5.88 34.85 34.25
CA ALA A 160 -6.41 35.75 33.25
C ALA A 160 -5.43 36.91 32.96
N SER A 161 -5.13 37.16 31.68
CA SER A 161 -4.88 38.52 31.18
C SER A 161 -4.95 38.58 29.65
N THR A 162 -5.56 39.67 29.19
CA THR A 162 -5.66 40.18 27.83
C THR A 162 -4.29 40.45 27.18
N GLY A 163 -4.13 40.08 25.91
CA GLY A 163 -3.03 40.58 25.06
C GLY A 163 -2.74 39.71 23.84
N SER A 164 -2.70 40.35 22.66
CA SER A 164 -2.51 39.81 21.31
C SER A 164 -1.28 38.91 21.08
N SER A 165 -1.41 37.88 20.23
CA SER A 165 -0.78 37.78 18.88
C SER A 165 -0.64 36.32 18.41
N GLY A 166 -1.11 36.01 17.20
CA GLY A 166 -0.75 34.80 16.45
C GLY A 166 -1.92 33.89 16.07
N GLU A 167 -2.71 34.27 15.06
CA GLU A 167 -3.72 33.40 14.44
C GLU A 167 -3.06 32.20 13.75
N THR A 168 -3.34 31.00 14.23
CA THR A 168 -3.30 29.78 13.40
C THR A 168 -4.72 29.24 13.36
N PRO A 169 -5.39 29.13 12.20
CA PRO A 169 -6.74 28.62 12.16
C PRO A 169 -6.73 27.14 12.51
N SER A 170 -7.50 26.80 13.53
CA SER A 170 -7.83 25.44 13.96
C SER A 170 -8.20 24.53 12.78
N GLY A 171 -7.65 23.31 12.75
CA GLY A 171 -7.95 22.26 11.78
C GLY A 171 -9.45 22.02 11.60
N SER A 172 -9.83 21.63 10.39
CA SER A 172 -11.22 21.41 10.01
C SER A 172 -11.66 20.01 10.44
N LEU A 173 -12.60 19.93 11.39
CA LEU A 173 -13.08 18.66 11.93
C LEU A 173 -13.72 17.74 10.88
N VAL A 174 -14.30 18.29 9.80
CA VAL A 174 -14.99 17.51 8.76
C VAL A 174 -14.03 17.14 7.62
N LEU A 175 -13.13 18.03 7.21
CA LEU A 175 -12.10 17.69 6.21
C LEU A 175 -11.08 16.69 6.76
N ASP A 176 -10.70 16.82 8.02
CA ASP A 176 -9.77 15.88 8.66
C ASP A 176 -10.41 14.49 8.87
N GLN A 177 -11.76 14.39 8.85
CA GLN A 177 -12.47 13.11 8.90
C GLN A 177 -12.47 12.37 7.55
N PHE A 178 -12.61 13.10 6.44
CA PHE A 178 -12.77 12.53 5.09
C PHE A 178 -11.55 12.73 4.18
N GLY A 179 -10.48 13.30 4.72
CA GLY A 179 -9.30 13.66 3.95
C GLY A 179 -8.04 13.72 4.81
N ARG A 180 -6.89 13.82 4.14
CA ARG A 180 -5.59 13.96 4.81
C ARG A 180 -4.94 15.29 4.43
N ASN A 181 -4.45 16.02 5.42
CA ASN A 181 -3.71 17.25 5.20
C ASN A 181 -2.25 16.93 4.87
N PHE A 182 -1.89 17.01 3.60
CA PHE A 182 -0.51 16.80 3.14
C PHE A 182 0.43 17.91 3.60
N THR A 183 -0.02 19.17 3.67
CA THR A 183 0.81 20.27 4.18
C THR A 183 1.18 20.07 5.65
N GLN A 184 0.26 19.53 6.46
CA GLN A 184 0.56 19.18 7.85
C GLN A 184 1.53 18.01 7.94
N LEU A 185 1.31 16.93 7.17
CA LEU A 185 2.23 15.79 7.13
C LEU A 185 3.65 16.19 6.67
N ALA A 186 3.76 17.16 5.76
CA ALA A 186 5.02 17.76 5.36
C ALA A 186 5.70 18.48 6.52
N ARG A 187 4.98 19.31 7.29
CA ARG A 187 5.52 19.99 8.48
C ARG A 187 5.98 19.02 9.57
N GLU A 188 5.31 17.87 9.66
CA GLU A 188 5.66 16.80 10.60
C GLU A 188 6.77 15.86 10.07
N ASN A 189 7.36 16.13 8.90
CA ASN A 189 8.37 15.30 8.22
C ASN A 189 7.94 13.85 7.96
N LYS A 190 6.63 13.61 7.80
CA LYS A 190 6.08 12.26 7.56
C LYS A 190 5.99 11.89 6.07
N LEU A 191 5.96 12.87 5.16
CA LEU A 191 5.91 12.62 3.70
C LEU A 191 7.26 12.21 3.14
N ASP A 192 7.26 11.35 2.12
CA ASP A 192 8.48 10.87 1.46
C ASP A 192 9.23 12.01 0.74
N PRO A 193 10.58 12.00 0.72
CA PRO A 193 11.33 13.01 0.00
C PRO A 193 11.05 12.90 -1.50
N VAL A 194 10.74 14.02 -2.13
CA VAL A 194 10.47 14.08 -3.56
C VAL A 194 11.77 14.35 -4.30
N ILE A 195 12.18 13.39 -5.12
CA ILE A 195 13.43 13.46 -5.89
C ILE A 195 13.08 13.64 -7.36
N GLY A 196 13.68 14.65 -8.00
CA GLY A 196 13.71 14.70 -9.45
C GLY A 196 12.49 15.27 -10.17
N ARG A 197 11.48 15.73 -9.42
CA ARG A 197 10.20 16.20 -9.97
C ARG A 197 10.03 17.71 -9.90
N ASP A 198 11.14 18.45 -9.93
CA ASP A 198 11.15 19.91 -9.78
C ASP A 198 10.38 20.60 -10.92
N ARG A 199 10.54 20.11 -12.16
CA ARG A 199 9.91 20.71 -13.34
C ARG A 199 8.39 20.59 -13.30
N GLU A 200 7.89 19.40 -12.95
CA GLU A 200 6.46 19.13 -12.83
C GLU A 200 5.86 19.90 -11.64
N THR A 201 6.58 19.98 -10.52
CA THR A 201 6.16 20.74 -9.34
C THR A 201 6.11 22.23 -9.62
N GLU A 202 7.14 22.80 -10.27
CA GLU A 202 7.17 24.20 -10.71
C GLU A 202 6.03 24.48 -11.69
N ARG A 203 5.82 23.59 -12.67
CA ARG A 203 4.72 23.71 -13.62
C ARG A 203 3.36 23.71 -12.93
N MET A 204 3.18 22.88 -11.91
CA MET A 204 1.96 22.83 -11.12
C MET A 204 1.75 24.12 -10.32
N MET A 205 2.80 24.66 -9.69
CA MET A 205 2.76 25.97 -9.01
C MET A 205 2.38 27.10 -9.99
N GLN A 206 2.97 27.11 -11.18
CA GLN A 206 2.65 28.08 -12.24
C GLN A 206 1.17 28.01 -12.61
N VAL A 207 0.61 26.81 -12.78
CA VAL A 207 -0.82 26.62 -13.10
C VAL A 207 -1.71 27.11 -11.96
N LEU A 208 -1.44 26.70 -10.72
CA LEU A 208 -2.22 27.08 -9.55
C LEU A 208 -2.24 28.60 -9.32
N SER A 209 -1.17 29.30 -9.70
CA SER A 209 -1.03 30.76 -9.56
C SER A 209 -1.75 31.55 -10.67
N ARG A 210 -2.35 30.89 -11.67
CA ARG A 210 -3.09 31.59 -12.74
C ARG A 210 -4.43 32.12 -12.23
N ARG A 211 -4.90 33.20 -12.85
CA ARG A 211 -6.25 33.75 -12.61
C ARG A 211 -7.37 32.91 -13.25
N THR A 212 -7.07 32.25 -14.38
CA THR A 212 -7.99 31.37 -15.12
C THR A 212 -7.26 30.10 -15.54
N LYS A 213 -7.98 28.98 -15.65
CA LYS A 213 -7.40 27.64 -15.86
C LYS A 213 -6.36 27.29 -14.78
N ASN A 214 -6.76 27.48 -13.53
CA ASN A 214 -5.91 27.38 -12.35
C ASN A 214 -5.98 26.02 -11.65
N ASN A 215 -6.58 25.03 -12.30
CA ASN A 215 -6.65 23.66 -11.79
C ASN A 215 -5.71 22.78 -12.63
N PRO A 216 -4.56 22.34 -12.11
CA PRO A 216 -3.70 21.40 -12.82
C PRO A 216 -4.30 19.99 -12.82
N VAL A 217 -4.09 19.25 -13.92
CA VAL A 217 -4.33 17.80 -13.99
C VAL A 217 -3.05 17.10 -14.38
N LEU A 218 -2.54 16.28 -13.48
CA LEU A 218 -1.41 15.38 -13.71
C LEU A 218 -1.89 14.21 -14.57
N VAL A 219 -1.38 14.14 -15.79
CA VAL A 219 -1.73 13.10 -16.77
C VAL A 219 -0.49 12.28 -17.07
N GLY A 220 -0.55 10.99 -16.78
CA GLY A 220 0.53 10.02 -17.00
C GLY A 220 0.02 8.60 -16.73
N GLU A 221 0.87 7.60 -16.85
CA GLU A 221 0.48 6.23 -16.52
C GLU A 221 0.41 5.99 -14.99
N PRO A 222 -0.27 4.94 -14.50
CA PRO A 222 -0.21 4.56 -13.08
C PRO A 222 1.23 4.23 -12.66
N GLY A 223 1.60 4.56 -11.42
CA GLY A 223 2.93 4.24 -10.87
C GLY A 223 4.05 5.21 -11.23
N VAL A 224 3.87 6.20 -12.12
CA VAL A 224 4.93 7.16 -12.47
C VAL A 224 5.28 8.18 -11.38
N GLY A 225 4.55 8.18 -10.25
CA GLY A 225 4.78 9.09 -9.13
C GLY A 225 3.98 10.40 -9.17
N LYS A 226 2.73 10.37 -9.66
CA LYS A 226 1.83 11.56 -9.66
C LYS A 226 1.57 12.09 -8.25
N THR A 227 1.31 11.19 -7.30
CA THR A 227 1.09 11.55 -5.89
C THR A 227 2.35 12.14 -5.27
N ALA A 228 3.54 11.64 -5.62
CA ALA A 228 4.81 12.19 -5.17
C ALA A 228 5.00 13.65 -5.61
N ILE A 229 4.60 14.03 -6.84
CA ILE A 229 4.63 15.43 -7.29
C ILE A 229 3.77 16.34 -6.39
N VAL A 230 2.62 15.82 -5.97
CA VAL A 230 1.66 16.54 -5.10
C VAL A 230 2.18 16.65 -3.67
N GLU A 231 2.83 15.62 -3.15
CA GLU A 231 3.54 15.66 -1.87
C GLU A 231 4.70 16.66 -1.90
N GLY A 232 5.40 16.77 -3.03
CA GLY A 232 6.49 17.73 -3.24
C GLY A 232 5.98 19.17 -3.20
N LEU A 233 4.82 19.42 -3.77
CA LEU A 233 4.13 20.70 -3.61
C LEU A 233 3.75 20.95 -2.14
N ALA A 234 3.29 19.95 -1.40
CA ALA A 234 2.98 20.09 0.01
C ALA A 234 4.21 20.47 0.85
N GLN A 235 5.35 19.85 0.56
CA GLN A 235 6.66 20.19 1.15
C GLN A 235 7.10 21.60 0.79
N ALA A 236 6.94 22.02 -0.46
CA ALA A 236 7.24 23.39 -0.89
C ALA A 236 6.36 24.43 -0.17
N ILE A 237 5.05 24.15 -0.01
CA ILE A 237 4.14 25.01 0.75
C ILE A 237 4.51 25.05 2.24
N ALA A 238 4.89 23.91 2.82
CA ALA A 238 5.27 23.82 4.23
C ALA A 238 6.57 24.57 4.56
N SER A 239 7.48 24.67 3.59
CA SER A 239 8.77 25.37 3.71
C SER A 239 8.74 26.82 3.20
N ASP A 240 7.55 27.34 2.88
CA ASP A 240 7.33 28.67 2.28
C ASP A 240 8.11 28.92 0.97
N ASN A 241 8.56 27.86 0.29
CA ASN A 241 9.24 27.92 -1.00
C ASN A 241 8.22 27.93 -2.17
N VAL A 242 7.23 28.81 -2.10
CA VAL A 242 6.15 28.96 -3.08
C VAL A 242 5.85 30.43 -3.35
N PRO A 243 5.25 30.77 -4.51
CA PRO A 243 4.81 32.13 -4.79
C PRO A 243 3.83 32.66 -3.73
N GLU A 244 3.78 33.98 -3.53
CA GLU A 244 2.89 34.63 -2.54
C GLU A 244 1.43 34.21 -2.66
N THR A 245 0.96 33.89 -3.86
CA THR A 245 -0.42 33.41 -4.11
C THR A 245 -0.73 32.05 -3.46
N LEU A 246 0.30 31.23 -3.23
CA LEU A 246 0.19 29.90 -2.66
C LEU A 246 0.69 29.83 -1.21
N GLN A 247 1.31 30.90 -0.70
CA GLN A 247 1.71 30.98 0.70
C GLN A 247 0.50 30.90 1.63
N GLY A 248 0.65 30.17 2.73
CA GLY A 248 -0.42 29.93 3.69
C GLY A 248 -1.57 29.02 3.22
N LYS A 249 -1.54 28.53 1.96
CA LYS A 249 -2.50 27.52 1.49
C LYS A 249 -2.28 26.18 2.19
N GLN A 250 -3.32 25.35 2.23
CA GLN A 250 -3.29 23.99 2.77
C GLN A 250 -3.69 22.99 1.69
N LEU A 251 -2.88 21.96 1.51
CA LEU A 251 -3.14 20.90 0.54
C LEU A 251 -3.83 19.72 1.23
N TYR A 252 -5.03 19.39 0.78
CA TYR A 252 -5.85 18.31 1.33
C TYR A 252 -6.12 17.26 0.26
N THR A 253 -5.99 15.98 0.61
CA THR A 253 -6.44 14.87 -0.22
C THR A 253 -7.81 14.39 0.23
N LEU A 254 -8.64 13.97 -0.72
CA LEU A 254 -9.97 13.42 -0.42
C LEU A 254 -9.95 11.90 -0.55
N ASP A 255 -10.36 11.19 0.50
CA ASP A 255 -10.55 9.74 0.44
C ASP A 255 -12.01 9.45 0.02
N LEU A 256 -12.18 9.08 -1.25
CA LEU A 256 -13.49 8.70 -1.79
C LEU A 256 -14.04 7.45 -1.11
N GLY A 257 -13.17 6.51 -0.72
CA GLY A 257 -13.55 5.31 0.02
C GLY A 257 -14.15 5.66 1.38
N ALA A 258 -13.54 6.60 2.12
CA ALA A 258 -14.06 7.07 3.40
C ALA A 258 -15.43 7.76 3.27
N LEU A 259 -15.66 8.50 2.19
CA LEU A 259 -16.96 9.14 1.92
C LEU A 259 -18.06 8.11 1.63
N VAL A 260 -17.73 7.04 0.90
CA VAL A 260 -18.64 5.94 0.57
C VAL A 260 -18.87 5.02 1.77
N ALA A 261 -17.85 4.82 2.61
CA ALA A 261 -17.92 3.96 3.78
C ALA A 261 -19.07 4.39 4.72
N GLY A 262 -19.97 3.46 5.02
CA GLY A 262 -21.13 3.73 5.86
C GLY A 262 -22.23 4.59 5.21
N SER A 263 -22.20 4.81 3.89
CA SER A 263 -23.36 5.28 3.14
C SER A 263 -24.17 4.07 2.65
N ARG A 264 -25.49 4.05 2.93
CA ARG A 264 -26.38 3.00 2.39
C ARG A 264 -27.05 3.44 1.10
N TYR A 265 -27.18 4.75 0.92
CA TYR A 265 -27.81 5.37 -0.24
C TYR A 265 -26.87 6.37 -0.89
N ARG A 266 -26.93 6.47 -2.22
CA ARG A 266 -26.18 7.45 -3.01
C ARG A 266 -26.38 8.90 -2.54
N GLY A 267 -27.57 9.23 -2.03
CA GLY A 267 -27.86 10.56 -1.46
C GLY A 267 -27.03 10.91 -0.24
N ASP A 268 -26.68 9.93 0.60
CA ASP A 268 -25.86 10.15 1.80
C ASP A 268 -24.43 10.57 1.42
N PHE A 269 -23.88 9.93 0.38
CA PHE A 269 -22.58 10.30 -0.19
C PHE A 269 -22.60 11.73 -0.73
N GLU A 270 -23.61 12.08 -1.54
CA GLU A 270 -23.74 13.42 -2.09
C GLU A 270 -23.89 14.49 -1.00
N GLU A 271 -24.61 14.19 0.09
CA GLU A 271 -24.76 15.11 1.21
C GLU A 271 -23.43 15.32 1.96
N ARG A 272 -22.67 14.25 2.20
CA ARG A 272 -21.33 14.34 2.81
C ARG A 272 -20.37 15.14 1.93
N LEU A 273 -20.34 14.86 0.63
CA LEU A 273 -19.51 15.60 -0.33
C LEU A 273 -19.90 17.09 -0.36
N LYS A 274 -21.20 17.42 -0.32
CA LYS A 274 -21.67 18.82 -0.23
C LYS A 274 -21.19 19.50 1.06
N LYS A 275 -21.17 18.81 2.20
CA LYS A 275 -20.65 19.36 3.46
C LYS A 275 -19.16 19.69 3.35
N VAL A 276 -18.36 18.76 2.84
CA VAL A 276 -16.91 18.94 2.60
C VAL A 276 -16.66 20.12 1.66
N LEU A 277 -17.34 20.17 0.51
CA LEU A 277 -17.17 21.24 -0.47
C LEU A 277 -17.61 22.61 0.04
N LYS A 278 -18.67 22.68 0.86
CA LYS A 278 -19.13 23.92 1.50
C LYS A 278 -18.08 24.48 2.46
N GLU A 279 -17.39 23.60 3.18
CA GLU A 279 -16.33 24.00 4.09
C GLU A 279 -15.09 24.51 3.37
N ILE A 280 -14.64 23.79 2.32
CA ILE A 280 -13.54 24.23 1.45
C ILE A 280 -13.80 25.64 0.91
N LYS A 281 -15.04 25.89 0.46
CA LYS A 281 -15.47 27.21 -0.02
C LYS A 281 -15.42 28.28 1.06
N THR A 282 -15.72 27.93 2.31
CA THR A 282 -15.79 28.90 3.43
C THR A 282 -14.39 29.32 3.88
N ARG A 283 -13.43 28.39 3.90
CA ARG A 283 -12.06 28.72 4.30
C ARG A 283 -11.25 29.40 3.20
N GLY A 284 -11.36 28.96 1.94
CA GLY A 284 -10.69 29.58 0.79
C GLY A 284 -9.16 29.45 0.75
N ASP A 285 -8.53 28.90 1.79
CA ASP A 285 -7.10 28.58 1.87
C ASP A 285 -6.76 27.16 1.41
N ILE A 286 -7.77 26.36 1.03
CA ILE A 286 -7.60 24.94 0.73
C ILE A 286 -7.42 24.68 -0.77
N ILE A 287 -6.42 23.86 -1.10
CA ILE A 287 -6.22 23.24 -2.40
C ILE A 287 -6.57 21.76 -2.25
N LEU A 288 -7.53 21.29 -3.06
CA LEU A 288 -8.01 19.91 -3.00
C LEU A 288 -7.28 19.03 -4.03
N PHE A 289 -6.60 18.00 -3.58
CA PHE A 289 -6.10 16.92 -4.42
C PHE A 289 -7.12 15.80 -4.52
N ILE A 290 -7.43 15.42 -5.75
CA ILE A 290 -8.31 14.31 -6.09
C ILE A 290 -7.48 13.34 -6.93
N ASP A 291 -7.11 12.22 -6.32
CA ASP A 291 -6.58 11.11 -7.09
C ASP A 291 -7.69 10.49 -7.94
N GLU A 292 -7.33 9.99 -9.12
CA GLU A 292 -8.27 9.40 -10.07
C GLU A 292 -9.51 10.29 -10.35
N ILE A 293 -9.30 11.57 -10.69
CA ILE A 293 -10.38 12.57 -10.85
C ILE A 293 -11.48 12.15 -11.84
N HIS A 294 -11.18 11.25 -12.76
CA HIS A 294 -12.14 10.68 -13.70
C HIS A 294 -13.26 9.90 -13.01
N THR A 295 -13.03 9.31 -11.83
CA THR A 295 -14.04 8.57 -11.05
C THR A 295 -15.21 9.46 -10.63
N LEU A 296 -14.92 10.74 -10.34
CA LEU A 296 -15.93 11.74 -9.95
C LEU A 296 -16.61 12.42 -11.15
N VAL A 297 -15.95 12.40 -12.32
CA VAL A 297 -16.41 13.06 -13.55
C VAL A 297 -17.11 12.09 -14.50
N GLY A 298 -16.93 10.78 -14.28
CA GLY A 298 -17.42 9.67 -15.11
C GLY A 298 -18.89 9.79 -15.45
N ALA A 299 -19.15 10.16 -16.71
CA ALA A 299 -20.46 10.35 -17.30
C ALA A 299 -21.26 9.02 -17.37
N GLY A 300 -21.90 8.63 -16.27
CA GLY A 300 -23.06 7.72 -16.24
C GLY A 300 -22.92 6.35 -16.93
N ALA A 301 -21.71 5.83 -17.16
CA ALA A 301 -21.50 4.70 -18.06
C ALA A 301 -21.28 3.33 -17.38
N ALA A 302 -21.45 3.21 -16.07
CA ALA A 302 -21.50 1.90 -15.40
C ALA A 302 -22.53 1.92 -14.26
N GLU A 303 -23.35 0.87 -14.16
CA GLU A 303 -24.22 0.59 -13.01
C GLU A 303 -23.34 0.51 -11.74
N GLY A 304 -23.21 1.63 -11.02
CA GLY A 304 -22.42 1.71 -9.79
C GLY A 304 -21.44 2.89 -9.71
N ALA A 305 -21.20 3.63 -10.79
CA ALA A 305 -20.33 4.80 -10.75
C ALA A 305 -20.95 5.94 -9.92
N ILE A 306 -20.15 6.51 -9.03
CA ILE A 306 -20.53 7.60 -8.12
C ILE A 306 -20.49 8.92 -8.89
N ASP A 307 -21.63 9.42 -9.35
CA ASP A 307 -21.69 10.68 -10.11
C ASP A 307 -21.67 11.90 -9.19
N ALA A 308 -20.46 12.36 -8.86
CA ALA A 308 -20.22 13.62 -8.18
C ALA A 308 -20.13 14.82 -9.15
N ALA A 309 -20.22 14.58 -10.46
CA ALA A 309 -19.92 15.56 -11.48
C ALA A 309 -20.93 16.73 -11.45
N SER A 310 -22.19 16.44 -11.13
CA SER A 310 -23.26 17.44 -10.97
C SER A 310 -22.98 18.46 -9.86
N ILE A 311 -22.24 18.07 -8.82
CA ILE A 311 -21.91 18.91 -7.66
C ILE A 311 -20.61 19.69 -7.93
N LEU A 312 -19.61 19.04 -8.54
CA LEU A 312 -18.29 19.63 -8.78
C LEU A 312 -18.27 20.60 -9.95
N LYS A 313 -18.95 20.29 -11.07
CA LYS A 313 -18.93 21.12 -12.29
C LYS A 313 -19.29 22.59 -12.03
N PRO A 314 -20.36 22.93 -11.29
CA PRO A 314 -20.69 24.33 -11.02
C PRO A 314 -19.62 25.06 -10.22
N MET A 315 -19.00 24.41 -9.23
CA MET A 315 -17.97 25.02 -8.38
C MET A 315 -16.66 25.25 -9.13
N LEU A 316 -16.24 24.25 -9.92
CA LEU A 316 -15.09 24.36 -10.82
C LEU A 316 -15.32 25.42 -11.90
N ALA A 317 -16.52 25.48 -12.49
CA ALA A 317 -16.87 26.47 -13.49
C ALA A 317 -16.83 27.90 -12.93
N ARG A 318 -17.24 28.12 -11.68
CA ARG A 318 -17.16 29.42 -11.01
C ARG A 318 -15.78 29.77 -10.45
N GLY A 319 -14.83 28.83 -10.46
CA GLY A 319 -13.50 29.03 -9.87
C GLY A 319 -13.52 29.15 -8.34
N GLU A 320 -14.59 28.65 -7.71
CA GLU A 320 -14.75 28.64 -6.24
C GLU A 320 -13.94 27.52 -5.57
N LEU A 321 -13.49 26.54 -6.36
CA LEU A 321 -12.77 25.36 -5.90
C LEU A 321 -11.46 25.26 -6.69
N GLN A 322 -10.33 25.32 -5.97
CA GLN A 322 -9.01 25.08 -6.52
C GLN A 322 -8.66 23.60 -6.35
N THR A 323 -8.44 22.90 -7.45
CA THR A 323 -8.22 21.45 -7.44
C THR A 323 -6.98 21.04 -8.22
N ILE A 324 -6.32 20.00 -7.73
CA ILE A 324 -5.29 19.24 -8.43
C ILE A 324 -5.89 17.87 -8.72
N GLY A 325 -5.98 17.49 -10.00
CA GLY A 325 -6.45 16.16 -10.39
C GLY A 325 -5.29 15.27 -10.82
N ALA A 326 -5.40 13.96 -10.62
CA ALA A 326 -4.56 12.96 -11.27
C ALA A 326 -5.42 11.97 -12.07
N THR A 327 -4.98 11.56 -13.25
CA THR A 327 -5.69 10.59 -14.11
C THR A 327 -4.76 9.99 -15.17
N THR A 328 -5.17 8.91 -15.82
CA THR A 328 -4.44 8.35 -16.97
C THR A 328 -4.68 9.14 -18.25
N LEU A 329 -3.82 8.94 -19.26
CA LEU A 329 -3.97 9.61 -20.55
C LEU A 329 -5.31 9.26 -21.22
N ASP A 330 -5.72 8.00 -21.11
CA ASP A 330 -6.94 7.48 -21.73
C ASP A 330 -8.20 8.01 -21.06
N GLU A 331 -8.23 8.03 -19.73
CA GLU A 331 -9.33 8.62 -18.96
C GLU A 331 -9.47 10.12 -19.19
N TYR A 332 -8.34 10.84 -19.25
CA TYR A 332 -8.35 12.27 -19.56
C TYR A 332 -9.04 12.54 -20.89
N ARG A 333 -8.68 11.78 -21.94
CA ARG A 333 -9.30 11.87 -23.27
C ARG A 333 -10.78 11.48 -23.25
N LYS A 334 -11.14 10.43 -22.52
CA LYS A 334 -12.52 9.90 -22.46
C LYS A 334 -13.47 10.83 -21.70
N HIS A 335 -13.03 11.40 -20.58
CA HIS A 335 -13.92 12.06 -19.60
C HIS A 335 -13.69 13.56 -19.44
N LEU A 336 -12.45 14.05 -19.50
CA LEU A 336 -12.15 15.48 -19.26
C LEU A 336 -12.07 16.29 -20.56
N GLU A 337 -11.45 15.76 -21.60
CA GLU A 337 -11.25 16.46 -22.88
C GLU A 337 -12.55 16.62 -23.68
N LYS A 338 -13.48 15.67 -23.54
CA LYS A 338 -14.80 15.76 -24.18
C LYS A 338 -15.76 16.75 -23.50
N ASP A 339 -15.50 17.13 -22.25
CA ASP A 339 -16.36 18.04 -21.49
C ASP A 339 -15.85 19.48 -21.57
N ALA A 340 -16.50 20.29 -22.40
CA ALA A 340 -16.13 21.68 -22.63
C ALA A 340 -16.23 22.58 -21.37
N ALA A 341 -16.93 22.17 -20.30
CA ALA A 341 -16.95 22.93 -19.05
C ALA A 341 -15.68 22.69 -18.21
N LEU A 342 -15.21 21.45 -18.18
CA LEU A 342 -14.04 21.04 -17.40
C LEU A 342 -12.72 21.38 -18.12
N GLU A 343 -12.66 21.19 -19.44
CA GLU A 343 -11.50 21.54 -20.28
C GLU A 343 -11.11 23.03 -20.15
N ARG A 344 -12.10 23.91 -19.92
CA ARG A 344 -11.87 25.35 -19.73
C ARG A 344 -11.37 25.73 -18.34
N ARG A 345 -11.26 24.78 -17.41
CA ARG A 345 -10.81 25.01 -16.03
C ARG A 345 -9.56 24.22 -15.68
N PHE A 346 -9.41 23.06 -16.28
CA PHE A 346 -8.23 22.23 -16.11
C PHE A 346 -7.13 22.57 -17.10
N GLN A 347 -5.89 22.46 -16.63
CA GLN A 347 -4.69 22.56 -17.45
C GLN A 347 -3.91 21.25 -17.32
N LYS A 348 -3.72 20.57 -18.44
CA LYS A 348 -2.94 19.34 -18.52
C LYS A 348 -1.47 19.61 -18.19
N VAL A 349 -0.92 18.79 -17.28
CA VAL A 349 0.50 18.66 -16.95
C VAL A 349 0.87 17.19 -17.22
N VAL A 350 1.74 16.96 -18.20
CA VAL A 350 2.18 15.61 -18.56
C VAL A 350 3.22 15.15 -17.55
N VAL A 351 3.07 13.93 -17.05
CA VAL A 351 4.02 13.27 -16.17
C VAL A 351 4.53 12.02 -16.86
N ASP A 352 5.80 12.05 -17.24
CA ASP A 352 6.46 10.95 -17.93
C ASP A 352 7.12 9.99 -16.91
N GLU A 353 7.28 8.74 -17.36
CA GLU A 353 8.07 7.73 -16.66
C GLU A 353 9.53 8.22 -16.51
N PRO A 354 10.14 8.12 -15.31
CA PRO A 354 11.53 8.52 -15.11
C PRO A 354 12.48 7.54 -15.81
N SER A 355 13.62 8.06 -16.26
CA SER A 355 14.70 7.20 -16.78
C SER A 355 15.27 6.29 -15.69
N VAL A 356 15.85 5.15 -16.07
CA VAL A 356 16.48 4.20 -15.12
C VAL A 356 17.49 4.89 -14.20
N ALA A 357 18.34 5.78 -14.72
CA ALA A 357 19.30 6.54 -13.93
C ALA A 357 18.62 7.39 -12.84
N HIS A 358 17.50 8.01 -13.20
CA HIS A 358 16.72 8.84 -12.30
C HIS A 358 15.96 8.01 -11.26
N THR A 359 15.44 6.84 -11.65
CA THR A 359 14.85 5.87 -10.72
C THR A 359 15.85 5.44 -9.65
N ILE A 360 17.12 5.24 -10.01
CA ILE A 360 18.17 4.90 -9.02
C ILE A 360 18.32 6.02 -7.99
N GLU A 361 18.27 7.29 -8.40
CA GLU A 361 18.32 8.43 -7.47
C GLU A 361 17.08 8.47 -6.56
N ILE A 362 15.89 8.21 -7.11
CA ILE A 362 14.64 8.08 -6.34
C ILE A 362 14.78 6.98 -5.28
N LEU A 363 15.24 5.80 -5.67
CA LEU A 363 15.45 4.66 -4.77
C LEU A 363 16.49 4.99 -3.67
N LYS A 364 17.55 5.73 -4.01
CA LYS A 364 18.55 6.18 -3.02
C LYS A 364 17.94 7.11 -1.97
N GLY A 365 17.05 8.02 -2.36
CA GLY A 365 16.39 8.91 -1.40
C GLY A 365 15.33 8.21 -0.54
N LEU A 366 14.72 7.13 -1.05
CA LEU A 366 13.76 6.32 -0.28
C LEU A 366 14.44 5.24 0.60
N ARG A 367 15.72 4.93 0.35
CA ARG A 367 16.49 3.88 1.01
C ARG A 367 16.34 3.89 2.54
N GLU A 368 16.63 5.03 3.18
CA GLU A 368 16.64 5.14 4.64
C GLU A 368 15.27 4.78 5.26
N ARG A 369 14.16 5.12 4.59
CA ARG A 369 12.80 4.79 5.06
C ARG A 369 12.50 3.30 4.94
N TYR A 370 12.87 2.66 3.84
CA TYR A 370 12.67 1.22 3.66
C TYR A 370 13.59 0.39 4.57
N GLU A 371 14.84 0.82 4.76
CA GLU A 371 15.77 0.21 5.71
C GLU A 371 15.21 0.24 7.14
N GLN A 372 14.68 1.38 7.58
CA GLN A 372 14.04 1.52 8.90
C GLN A 372 12.75 0.70 9.02
N HIS A 373 11.90 0.72 7.99
CA HIS A 373 10.61 0.04 7.99
C HIS A 373 10.76 -1.48 8.07
N HIS A 374 11.69 -2.04 7.28
CA HIS A 374 11.93 -3.49 7.22
C HIS A 374 13.01 -3.97 8.19
N ARG A 375 13.80 -3.05 8.75
CA ARG A 375 14.99 -3.36 9.55
C ARG A 375 15.96 -4.23 8.77
N VAL A 376 16.36 -3.76 7.60
CA VAL A 376 17.33 -4.42 6.70
C VAL A 376 18.29 -3.36 6.17
N THR A 377 19.45 -3.78 5.69
CA THR A 377 20.37 -2.88 4.98
C THR A 377 20.20 -3.10 3.48
N ILE A 378 20.08 -2.04 2.68
CA ILE A 378 19.89 -2.16 1.23
C ILE A 378 21.16 -1.71 0.53
N THR A 379 21.81 -2.58 -0.24
CA THR A 379 23.07 -2.23 -0.92
C THR A 379 22.84 -1.31 -2.12
N ASP A 380 23.83 -0.50 -2.50
CA ASP A 380 23.74 0.34 -3.71
C ASP A 380 23.57 -0.50 -4.98
N GLN A 381 24.17 -1.69 -5.01
CA GLN A 381 24.02 -2.64 -6.10
C GLN A 381 22.58 -3.14 -6.22
N ALA A 382 21.89 -3.38 -5.10
CA ALA A 382 20.48 -3.76 -5.11
C ALA A 382 19.59 -2.67 -5.71
N LEU A 383 19.85 -1.39 -5.43
CA LEU A 383 19.08 -0.28 -6.01
C LEU A 383 19.25 -0.21 -7.53
N VAL A 384 20.49 -0.36 -8.00
CA VAL A 384 20.81 -0.39 -9.43
C VAL A 384 20.18 -1.61 -10.10
N ALA A 385 20.27 -2.78 -9.45
CA ALA A 385 19.66 -4.01 -9.93
C ALA A 385 18.13 -3.88 -10.03
N ALA A 386 17.46 -3.38 -8.98
CA ALA A 386 16.02 -3.19 -8.96
C ALA A 386 15.54 -2.31 -10.11
N ALA A 387 16.19 -1.17 -10.36
CA ALA A 387 15.82 -0.28 -11.45
C ALA A 387 16.01 -0.94 -12.84
N ASN A 388 17.18 -1.55 -13.09
CA ASN A 388 17.49 -2.17 -14.39
C ASN A 388 16.66 -3.43 -14.66
N MET A 389 16.50 -4.28 -13.64
CA MET A 389 15.75 -5.53 -13.76
C MET A 389 14.25 -5.26 -13.89
N ALA A 390 13.70 -4.30 -13.14
CA ALA A 390 12.30 -3.91 -13.28
C ALA A 390 12.03 -3.34 -14.68
N ASP A 391 12.90 -2.47 -15.21
CA ASP A 391 12.77 -1.95 -16.57
C ASP A 391 12.77 -3.07 -17.63
N ARG A 392 13.67 -4.03 -17.48
CA ARG A 392 13.88 -5.09 -18.46
C ARG A 392 12.85 -6.22 -18.41
N TYR A 393 12.41 -6.61 -17.21
CA TYR A 393 11.63 -7.83 -16.99
C TYR A 393 10.17 -7.58 -16.60
N ILE A 394 9.81 -6.37 -16.18
CA ILE A 394 8.43 -6.01 -15.83
C ILE A 394 7.95 -4.94 -16.82
N SER A 395 7.23 -5.37 -17.86
CA SER A 395 6.80 -4.51 -18.97
C SER A 395 5.39 -3.95 -18.83
N ASP A 396 4.57 -4.53 -17.96
CA ASP A 396 3.17 -4.15 -17.72
C ASP A 396 3.00 -3.02 -16.69
N ARG A 397 4.10 -2.65 -16.01
CA ARG A 397 4.15 -1.56 -15.03
C ARG A 397 5.25 -0.56 -15.38
N PHE A 398 5.11 0.64 -14.85
CA PHE A 398 6.00 1.77 -15.12
C PHE A 398 6.92 2.06 -13.92
N LEU A 399 8.11 2.60 -14.20
CA LEU A 399 9.00 3.16 -13.19
C LEU A 399 8.40 4.45 -12.59
N PRO A 400 8.72 4.80 -11.33
CA PRO A 400 9.60 4.06 -10.40
C PRO A 400 8.89 2.96 -9.60
N ASP A 401 7.55 2.89 -9.64
CA ASP A 401 6.70 1.99 -8.83
C ASP A 401 7.15 0.52 -8.85
N LYS A 402 7.32 -0.06 -10.04
CA LYS A 402 7.78 -1.45 -10.16
C LYS A 402 9.16 -1.72 -9.52
N ALA A 403 10.04 -0.73 -9.46
CA ALA A 403 11.37 -0.89 -8.86
C ALA A 403 11.31 -0.70 -7.33
N ILE A 404 10.47 0.22 -6.86
CA ILE A 404 10.19 0.41 -5.43
C ILE A 404 9.60 -0.86 -4.84
N ASP A 405 8.61 -1.46 -5.49
CA ASP A 405 7.98 -2.69 -5.00
C ASP A 405 8.97 -3.86 -4.92
N LEU A 406 9.94 -3.98 -5.86
CA LEU A 406 10.97 -5.02 -5.78
C LEU A 406 11.84 -4.85 -4.53
N ILE A 407 12.21 -3.62 -4.19
CA ILE A 407 12.97 -3.30 -2.98
C ILE A 407 12.14 -3.59 -1.73
N ASP A 408 10.88 -3.19 -1.72
CA ASP A 408 9.95 -3.37 -0.60
C ASP A 408 9.73 -4.87 -0.30
N GLU A 409 9.44 -5.66 -1.33
CA GLU A 409 9.23 -7.10 -1.21
C GLU A 409 10.52 -7.84 -0.82
N ALA A 410 11.67 -7.45 -1.36
CA ALA A 410 12.96 -8.01 -0.96
C ALA A 410 13.27 -7.73 0.51
N GLY A 411 13.01 -6.50 0.98
CA GLY A 411 13.15 -6.13 2.38
C GLY A 411 12.21 -6.91 3.30
N SER A 412 10.93 -7.02 2.91
CA SER A 412 9.91 -7.79 3.64
C SER A 412 10.29 -9.28 3.74
N ARG A 413 10.73 -9.88 2.64
CA ARG A 413 11.17 -11.28 2.58
C ARG A 413 12.38 -11.52 3.47
N LEU A 414 13.37 -10.64 3.43
CA LEU A 414 14.57 -10.73 4.25
C LEU A 414 14.23 -10.63 5.75
N ARG A 415 13.33 -9.70 6.10
CA ARG A 415 12.80 -9.56 7.46
C ARG A 415 12.12 -10.83 7.97
N ILE A 416 11.39 -11.55 7.11
CA ILE A 416 10.78 -12.84 7.47
C ILE A 416 11.87 -13.92 7.64
N ARG A 417 12.87 -13.97 6.76
CA ARG A 417 14.01 -14.91 6.92
C ARG A 417 14.78 -14.66 8.21
N ARG A 418 14.98 -13.39 8.57
CA ARG A 418 15.56 -12.95 9.85
C ARG A 418 14.82 -13.48 11.07
N MET A 419 13.53 -13.82 10.98
CA MET A 419 12.80 -14.49 12.08
C MET A 419 13.38 -15.85 12.46
N LYS A 420 14.23 -16.46 11.61
CA LYS A 420 14.97 -17.69 11.91
C LYS A 420 16.33 -17.43 12.57
N THR A 421 16.84 -16.21 12.55
CA THR A 421 18.13 -15.84 13.17
C THR A 421 18.06 -15.96 14.69
N PRO A 422 19.10 -16.50 15.36
CA PRO A 422 19.14 -16.60 16.82
C PRO A 422 18.98 -15.24 17.54
N PRO A 423 18.36 -15.23 18.75
CA PRO A 423 18.08 -13.99 19.49
C PRO A 423 19.34 -13.19 19.82
N ASP A 424 20.42 -13.85 20.23
CA ASP A 424 21.69 -13.22 20.61
C ASP A 424 22.30 -12.38 19.47
N TYR A 425 22.19 -12.86 18.23
CA TYR A 425 22.69 -12.14 17.06
C TYR A 425 21.82 -10.90 16.75
N ARG A 426 20.50 -11.02 16.91
CA ARG A 426 19.58 -9.88 16.73
C ARG A 426 19.81 -8.78 17.75
N GLU A 427 20.16 -9.12 18.99
CA GLU A 427 20.45 -8.13 20.03
C GLU A 427 21.67 -7.28 19.64
N ILE A 428 22.75 -7.92 19.18
CA ILE A 428 23.96 -7.23 18.70
C ILE A 428 23.65 -6.29 17.52
N GLU A 429 22.84 -6.74 16.54
CA GLU A 429 22.49 -5.91 15.39
C GLU A 429 21.58 -4.73 15.75
N ASN A 430 20.58 -4.94 16.61
CA ASN A 430 19.70 -3.86 17.06
C ASN A 430 20.51 -2.80 17.82
N GLU A 431 21.40 -3.25 18.72
CA GLU A 431 22.31 -2.33 19.42
C GLU A 431 23.23 -1.58 18.45
N LEU A 432 23.78 -2.26 17.44
CA LEU A 432 24.63 -1.62 16.44
C LEU A 432 23.86 -0.56 15.64
N SER A 433 22.63 -0.85 15.20
CA SER A 433 21.77 0.10 14.49
C SER A 433 21.44 1.33 15.33
N ASP A 434 21.09 1.12 16.61
CA ASP A 434 20.81 2.22 17.53
C ASP A 434 22.06 3.08 17.80
N VAL A 435 23.24 2.48 17.97
CA VAL A 435 24.50 3.20 18.15
C VAL A 435 24.87 4.01 16.90
N VAL A 436 24.68 3.45 15.70
CA VAL A 436 24.94 4.16 14.43
C VAL A 436 24.01 5.37 14.29
N ARG A 437 22.71 5.22 14.62
CA ARG A 437 21.75 6.34 14.61
C ARG A 437 22.15 7.43 15.61
N GLN A 438 22.43 7.06 16.86
CA GLN A 438 22.86 8.00 17.90
C GLN A 438 24.17 8.71 17.52
N LYS A 439 25.10 8.01 16.87
CA LYS A 439 26.36 8.61 16.39
C LYS A 439 26.07 9.67 15.32
N LYS A 440 25.18 9.38 14.36
CA LYS A 440 24.79 10.33 13.31
C LYS A 440 24.15 11.58 13.93
N GLU A 441 23.23 11.42 14.87
CA GLU A 441 22.59 12.51 15.63
C GLU A 441 23.60 13.34 16.45
N ALA A 442 24.56 12.69 17.11
CA ALA A 442 25.64 13.35 17.86
C ALA A 442 26.57 14.17 16.94
N VAL A 443 26.86 13.66 15.73
CA VAL A 443 27.65 14.39 14.72
C VAL A 443 26.88 15.59 14.18
N GLU A 444 25.60 15.43 13.88
CA GLU A 444 24.73 16.53 13.39
C GLU A 444 24.55 17.62 14.44
N SER A 445 24.45 17.24 15.73
CA SER A 445 24.39 18.18 16.86
C SER A 445 25.75 18.73 17.29
N GLN A 446 26.84 18.37 16.61
CA GLN A 446 28.23 18.78 16.91
C GLN A 446 28.74 18.36 18.30
N ASP A 447 28.15 17.33 18.92
CA ASP A 447 28.66 16.71 20.14
C ASP A 447 29.74 15.67 19.81
N PHE A 448 30.97 16.15 19.62
CA PHE A 448 32.10 15.33 19.21
C PHE A 448 32.57 14.36 20.31
N GLU A 449 32.28 14.62 21.58
CA GLU A 449 32.69 13.78 22.71
C GLU A 449 31.78 12.54 22.79
N ALA A 450 30.46 12.75 22.73
CA ALA A 450 29.49 11.66 22.63
C ALA A 450 29.67 10.85 21.34
N ALA A 451 29.92 11.51 20.20
CA ALA A 451 30.20 10.84 18.94
C ALA A 451 31.47 9.95 19.00
N GLY A 452 32.49 10.39 19.74
CA GLY A 452 33.71 9.61 19.99
C GLY A 452 33.44 8.31 20.75
N LEU A 453 32.70 8.39 21.86
CA LEU A 453 32.30 7.22 22.66
C LEU A 453 31.43 6.24 21.86
N LEU A 454 30.48 6.77 21.10
CA LEU A 454 29.60 5.96 20.25
C LEU A 454 30.37 5.26 19.12
N ARG A 455 31.39 5.92 18.54
CA ARG A 455 32.28 5.30 17.54
C ARG A 455 33.07 4.14 18.12
N ASP A 456 33.60 4.28 19.33
CA ASP A 456 34.37 3.21 19.96
C ASP A 456 33.45 2.02 20.30
N ARG A 457 32.23 2.30 20.78
CA ARG A 457 31.20 1.27 21.01
C ARG A 457 30.72 0.58 19.74
N GLU A 458 30.54 1.32 18.64
CA GLU A 458 30.24 0.78 17.31
C GLU A 458 31.33 -0.19 16.86
N LYS A 459 32.61 0.15 17.11
CA LYS A 459 33.75 -0.71 16.76
C LYS A 459 33.76 -2.02 17.55
N ASP A 460 33.43 -1.96 18.84
CA ASP A 460 33.32 -3.15 19.70
C ASP A 460 32.15 -4.05 19.27
N LEU A 461 30.99 -3.45 18.95
CA LEU A 461 29.82 -4.18 18.46
C LEU A 461 30.08 -4.81 17.08
N LEU A 462 30.79 -4.12 16.18
CA LEU A 462 31.22 -4.67 14.89
C LEU A 462 32.15 -5.88 15.09
N ALA A 463 33.12 -5.81 15.99
CA ALA A 463 34.01 -6.94 16.28
C ALA A 463 33.25 -8.15 16.86
N ASN A 464 32.27 -7.90 17.75
CA ASN A 464 31.41 -8.95 18.30
C ASN A 464 30.50 -9.56 17.22
N LYS A 465 29.98 -8.74 16.30
CA LYS A 465 29.18 -9.19 15.15
C LYS A 465 30.03 -10.08 14.24
N GLU A 466 31.22 -9.65 13.85
CA GLU A 466 32.13 -10.44 13.00
C GLU A 466 32.49 -11.80 13.64
N ALA A 467 32.75 -11.83 14.95
CA ALA A 467 33.03 -13.08 15.65
C ALA A 467 31.84 -14.04 15.61
N LYS A 468 30.61 -13.51 15.79
CA LYS A 468 29.37 -14.29 15.70
C LYS A 468 29.03 -14.71 14.27
N ASP A 469 29.33 -13.90 13.27
CA ASP A 469 29.16 -14.25 11.85
C ASP A 469 29.97 -15.49 11.50
N VAL A 470 31.22 -15.55 11.94
CA VAL A 470 32.11 -16.69 11.68
C VAL A 470 31.59 -17.95 12.38
N GLU A 471 31.10 -17.83 13.62
CA GLU A 471 30.50 -18.93 14.39
C GLU A 471 29.23 -19.47 13.71
N MET A 472 28.36 -18.58 13.23
CA MET A 472 27.09 -18.93 12.59
C MET A 472 27.27 -19.50 11.19
N LYS A 473 28.21 -18.96 10.39
CA LYS A 473 28.59 -19.53 9.09
C LYS A 473 29.17 -20.94 9.25
N ALA A 474 29.95 -21.18 10.31
CA ALA A 474 30.45 -22.52 10.63
C ALA A 474 29.32 -23.48 11.07
N ALA A 475 28.24 -22.95 11.65
CA ALA A 475 27.02 -23.71 11.99
C ALA A 475 26.06 -23.92 10.81
N GLY A 476 26.37 -23.40 9.62
CA GLY A 476 25.54 -23.52 8.42
C GLY A 476 24.28 -22.65 8.42
N VAL A 477 24.26 -21.58 9.23
CA VAL A 477 23.17 -20.61 9.27
C VAL A 477 23.57 -19.41 8.41
N ASP A 478 22.92 -19.24 7.25
CA ASP A 478 23.08 -18.02 6.45
C ASP A 478 22.42 -16.84 7.16
N LEU A 479 23.24 -15.82 7.45
CA LEU A 479 22.81 -14.57 8.06
C LEU A 479 22.37 -13.61 6.95
N PHE A 480 21.06 -13.50 6.81
CA PHE A 480 20.39 -12.72 5.76
C PHE A 480 20.11 -11.31 6.23
N ASP A 481 21.07 -10.41 6.06
CA ASP A 481 21.02 -9.06 6.66
C ASP A 481 21.03 -7.92 5.66
N GLU A 482 21.43 -8.21 4.42
CA GLU A 482 21.53 -7.23 3.35
C GLU A 482 20.66 -7.61 2.17
N VAL A 483 19.90 -6.64 1.66
CA VAL A 483 19.26 -6.73 0.35
C VAL A 483 20.34 -6.41 -0.68
N ASP A 484 20.80 -7.44 -1.35
CA ASP A 484 21.76 -7.40 -2.44
C ASP A 484 21.06 -7.61 -3.80
N GLU A 485 21.85 -7.67 -4.86
CA GLU A 485 21.33 -7.94 -6.21
C GLU A 485 20.66 -9.32 -6.30
N GLU A 486 21.14 -10.33 -5.56
CA GLU A 486 20.57 -11.68 -5.58
C GLU A 486 19.17 -11.71 -4.95
N ALA A 487 18.98 -10.99 -3.85
CA ALA A 487 17.66 -10.84 -3.22
C ALA A 487 16.63 -10.23 -4.19
N ILE A 488 17.03 -9.24 -4.97
CA ILE A 488 16.18 -8.61 -5.99
C ILE A 488 15.86 -9.58 -7.12
N ALA A 489 16.87 -10.32 -7.60
CA ALA A 489 16.69 -11.33 -8.63
C ALA A 489 15.76 -12.46 -8.17
N GLU A 490 15.87 -12.92 -6.92
CA GLU A 490 14.97 -13.93 -6.34
C GLU A 490 13.52 -13.45 -6.34
N VAL A 491 13.27 -12.22 -5.89
CA VAL A 491 11.91 -11.64 -5.84
C VAL A 491 11.34 -11.52 -7.24
N LEU A 492 12.12 -10.97 -8.18
CA LEU A 492 11.69 -10.86 -9.56
C LEU A 492 11.40 -12.25 -10.16
N SER A 493 12.20 -13.26 -9.81
CA SER A 493 11.98 -14.62 -10.27
C SER A 493 10.68 -15.22 -9.74
N LEU A 494 10.30 -14.89 -8.51
CA LEU A 494 9.03 -15.32 -7.93
C LEU A 494 7.84 -14.64 -8.60
N TRP A 495 7.93 -13.34 -8.88
CA TRP A 495 6.85 -12.59 -9.52
C TRP A 495 6.62 -13.01 -10.96
N THR A 496 7.71 -13.17 -11.70
CA THR A 496 7.66 -13.42 -13.14
C THR A 496 7.70 -14.91 -13.49
N GLY A 497 8.07 -15.77 -12.54
CA GLY A 497 8.36 -17.19 -12.79
C GLY A 497 9.67 -17.41 -13.57
N ILE A 498 10.42 -16.35 -13.85
CA ILE A 498 11.63 -16.40 -14.66
C ILE A 498 12.83 -16.54 -13.73
N PRO A 499 13.71 -17.51 -13.93
CA PRO A 499 14.97 -17.49 -13.22
C PRO A 499 15.82 -16.31 -13.72
N VAL A 500 15.85 -15.21 -12.96
CA VAL A 500 16.68 -14.02 -13.24
C VAL A 500 18.08 -14.29 -12.72
N TYR A 501 18.71 -15.34 -13.23
CA TYR A 501 20.14 -15.47 -13.04
C TYR A 501 20.80 -14.38 -13.87
N LYS A 502 21.90 -13.80 -13.37
CA LYS A 502 22.84 -13.09 -14.24
C LYS A 502 23.13 -14.01 -15.43
N LEU A 503 23.72 -13.45 -16.49
CA LEU A 503 24.68 -14.20 -17.30
C LEU A 503 25.84 -14.60 -16.38
N THR A 504 25.59 -15.46 -15.40
CA THR A 504 26.59 -16.14 -14.62
C THR A 504 27.36 -17.00 -15.62
N GLU A 505 28.59 -17.36 -15.25
CA GLU A 505 29.31 -18.39 -16.02
C GLU A 505 28.42 -19.62 -16.25
N GLU A 506 27.49 -19.92 -15.34
CA GLU A 506 26.50 -20.99 -15.47
C GLU A 506 25.45 -20.75 -16.57
N GLU A 507 24.81 -19.58 -16.70
CA GLU A 507 23.87 -19.33 -17.81
C GLU A 507 24.62 -19.32 -19.16
N THR A 508 25.81 -18.72 -19.20
CA THR A 508 26.65 -18.72 -20.40
C THR A 508 27.08 -20.14 -20.77
N ALA A 509 27.48 -20.96 -19.79
CA ALA A 509 27.81 -22.37 -20.00
C ALA A 509 26.58 -23.19 -20.40
N LYS A 510 25.40 -22.91 -19.82
CA LYS A 510 24.13 -23.54 -20.20
C LYS A 510 23.79 -23.22 -21.66
N LEU A 511 23.93 -21.96 -22.08
CA LEU A 511 23.72 -21.53 -23.46
C LEU A 511 24.76 -22.11 -24.43
N LEU A 512 26.00 -22.32 -23.99
CA LEU A 512 27.04 -22.97 -24.80
C LEU A 512 26.74 -24.46 -25.06
N ARG A 513 26.06 -25.12 -24.11
CA ARG A 513 25.62 -26.52 -24.21
C ARG A 513 24.17 -26.66 -24.68
N MET A 514 23.59 -25.59 -25.24
CA MET A 514 22.18 -25.56 -25.62
C MET A 514 21.84 -26.64 -26.64
N GLU A 515 22.69 -26.85 -27.65
CA GLU A 515 22.48 -27.92 -28.62
C GLU A 515 22.39 -29.30 -27.96
N ASP A 516 23.32 -29.61 -27.05
CA ASP A 516 23.38 -30.90 -26.35
C ASP A 516 22.15 -31.12 -25.45
N GLU A 517 21.71 -30.08 -24.73
CA GLU A 517 20.54 -30.13 -23.86
C GLU A 517 19.24 -30.32 -24.66
N LEU A 518 19.06 -29.61 -25.77
CA LEU A 518 17.91 -29.79 -26.66
C LEU A 518 17.89 -31.19 -27.29
N HIS A 519 19.06 -31.74 -27.62
CA HIS A 519 19.19 -33.09 -28.19
C HIS A 519 18.86 -34.23 -27.22
N ARG A 520 18.81 -33.98 -25.89
CA ARG A 520 18.35 -35.00 -24.93
C ARG A 520 16.90 -35.40 -25.15
N ARG A 521 16.07 -34.46 -25.63
CA ARG A 521 14.64 -34.65 -25.85
C ARG A 521 14.27 -34.70 -27.34
N VAL A 522 14.93 -33.89 -28.17
CA VAL A 522 14.67 -33.83 -29.62
C VAL A 522 15.68 -34.70 -30.38
N ILE A 523 15.19 -35.79 -30.95
CA ILE A 523 16.00 -36.73 -31.73
C ILE A 523 16.09 -36.25 -33.19
N GLY A 524 17.30 -36.07 -33.71
CA GLY A 524 17.55 -35.57 -35.06
C GLY A 524 17.39 -34.04 -35.16
N GLN A 525 16.97 -33.53 -36.32
CA GLN A 525 16.73 -32.09 -36.56
C GLN A 525 17.93 -31.16 -36.26
N GLU A 526 19.16 -31.65 -36.43
CA GLU A 526 20.42 -30.95 -36.15
C GLU A 526 20.45 -29.51 -36.70
N GLN A 527 20.00 -29.33 -37.95
CA GLN A 527 19.98 -28.02 -38.60
C GLN A 527 19.05 -27.02 -37.90
N ALA A 528 17.88 -27.48 -37.45
CA ALA A 528 16.90 -26.65 -36.75
C ALA A 528 17.40 -26.27 -35.36
N ILE A 529 17.92 -27.23 -34.59
CA ILE A 529 18.46 -27.01 -33.24
C ILE A 529 19.64 -26.03 -33.29
N LYS A 530 20.55 -26.20 -34.26
CA LYS A 530 21.69 -25.29 -34.44
C LYS A 530 21.25 -23.87 -34.79
N ALA A 531 20.27 -23.71 -35.69
CA ALA A 531 19.76 -22.39 -36.08
C ALA A 531 19.08 -21.67 -34.90
N VAL A 532 18.26 -22.40 -34.13
CA VAL A 532 17.60 -21.88 -32.93
C VAL A 532 18.62 -21.46 -31.87
N SER A 533 19.58 -22.33 -31.58
CA SER A 533 20.63 -22.09 -30.56
C SER A 533 21.53 -20.90 -30.92
N GLN A 534 21.86 -20.71 -32.20
CA GLN A 534 22.62 -19.55 -32.66
C GLN A 534 21.84 -18.23 -32.53
N ALA A 535 20.55 -18.22 -32.87
CA ALA A 535 19.72 -17.03 -32.74
C ALA A 535 19.55 -16.61 -31.26
N ILE A 536 19.28 -17.58 -30.38
CA ILE A 536 19.08 -17.33 -28.95
C ILE A 536 20.36 -16.84 -28.27
N ARG A 537 21.51 -17.44 -28.58
CA ARG A 537 22.81 -16.95 -28.05
C ARG A 537 23.08 -15.49 -28.43
N ARG A 538 22.81 -15.10 -29.69
CA ARG A 538 22.97 -13.71 -30.13
C ARG A 538 22.07 -12.74 -29.35
N THR A 539 20.83 -13.13 -29.11
CA THR A 539 19.88 -12.34 -28.33
C THR A 539 20.33 -12.21 -26.87
N ARG A 540 20.74 -13.31 -26.25
CA ARG A 540 21.17 -13.33 -24.84
C ARG A 540 22.48 -12.58 -24.63
N ALA A 541 23.35 -12.53 -25.64
CA ALA A 541 24.56 -11.69 -25.64
C ALA A 541 24.27 -10.17 -25.79
N GLY A 542 23.00 -9.73 -25.82
CA GLY A 542 22.63 -8.32 -25.91
C GLY A 542 22.88 -7.69 -27.29
N LEU A 543 23.15 -8.49 -28.33
CA LEU A 543 23.44 -8.02 -29.68
C LEU A 543 22.18 -7.79 -30.53
N LYS A 544 21.01 -7.71 -29.89
CA LYS A 544 19.70 -7.62 -30.56
C LYS A 544 18.94 -6.37 -30.12
N ASP A 545 18.12 -5.83 -31.03
CA ASP A 545 17.14 -4.79 -30.72
C ASP A 545 16.17 -5.24 -29.60
N PRO A 546 16.09 -4.50 -28.48
CA PRO A 546 15.18 -4.81 -27.38
C PRO A 546 13.70 -4.73 -27.75
N LYS A 547 13.34 -4.04 -28.85
CA LYS A 547 11.96 -3.93 -29.33
C LYS A 547 11.47 -5.16 -30.10
N ARG A 548 12.30 -6.17 -30.34
CA ARG A 548 11.92 -7.37 -31.12
C ARG A 548 11.73 -8.61 -30.23
N PRO A 549 10.98 -9.63 -30.66
CA PRO A 549 10.91 -10.92 -29.96
C PRO A 549 12.29 -11.59 -29.84
N SER A 550 12.58 -12.26 -28.72
CA SER A 550 13.90 -12.88 -28.44
C SER A 550 14.42 -13.81 -29.53
N GLY A 551 13.52 -14.47 -30.26
CA GLY A 551 13.84 -15.22 -31.48
C GLY A 551 12.56 -15.39 -32.28
N SER A 552 12.72 -15.37 -33.60
CA SER A 552 11.63 -15.54 -34.55
C SER A 552 12.01 -16.66 -35.50
N PHE A 553 11.21 -17.72 -35.51
CA PHE A 553 11.53 -18.95 -36.23
C PHE A 553 10.33 -19.43 -37.04
N ILE A 554 10.61 -20.01 -38.22
CA ILE A 554 9.64 -20.75 -39.02
C ILE A 554 10.15 -22.18 -39.12
N PHE A 555 9.40 -23.12 -38.57
CA PHE A 555 9.73 -24.54 -38.64
C PHE A 555 9.06 -25.19 -39.85
N LEU A 556 9.88 -25.58 -40.83
CA LEU A 556 9.44 -26.19 -42.08
C LEU A 556 9.55 -27.71 -42.02
N GLY A 557 8.50 -28.42 -42.40
CA GLY A 557 8.46 -29.89 -42.43
C GLY A 557 7.02 -30.43 -42.34
N PRO A 558 6.78 -31.70 -42.66
CA PRO A 558 5.46 -32.31 -42.52
C PRO A 558 5.03 -32.44 -41.05
N SER A 559 3.75 -32.67 -40.80
CA SER A 559 3.24 -32.90 -39.44
C SER A 559 3.90 -34.14 -38.81
N GLY A 560 4.15 -34.09 -37.50
CA GLY A 560 4.75 -35.21 -36.75
C GLY A 560 6.28 -35.30 -36.76
N VAL A 561 7.00 -34.40 -37.44
CA VAL A 561 8.49 -34.40 -37.45
C VAL A 561 9.16 -33.81 -36.20
N GLY A 562 8.36 -33.41 -35.19
CA GLY A 562 8.86 -32.86 -33.93
C GLY A 562 8.93 -31.33 -33.83
N LYS A 563 8.25 -30.59 -34.72
CA LYS A 563 8.21 -29.10 -34.70
C LYS A 563 7.70 -28.55 -33.35
N THR A 564 6.56 -29.05 -32.89
CA THR A 564 5.94 -28.69 -31.61
C THR A 564 6.78 -29.14 -30.42
N GLU A 565 7.43 -30.31 -30.53
CA GLU A 565 8.28 -30.84 -29.46
C GLU A 565 9.54 -29.98 -29.25
N LEU A 566 10.13 -29.47 -30.35
CA LEU A 566 11.24 -28.52 -30.28
C LEU A 566 10.83 -27.21 -29.59
N ALA A 567 9.61 -26.71 -29.84
CA ALA A 567 9.09 -25.51 -29.19
C ALA A 567 8.86 -25.73 -27.68
N LYS A 568 8.31 -26.88 -27.27
CA LYS A 568 8.15 -27.25 -25.85
C LYS A 568 9.49 -27.38 -25.13
N THR A 569 10.43 -28.12 -25.73
CA THR A 569 11.79 -28.30 -25.21
C THR A 569 12.49 -26.94 -25.08
N LEU A 570 12.25 -26.02 -26.02
CA LEU A 570 12.79 -24.68 -25.95
C LEU A 570 12.19 -23.86 -24.79
N ALA A 571 10.88 -23.97 -24.55
CA ALA A 571 10.23 -23.33 -23.40
C ALA A 571 10.79 -23.85 -22.07
N GLU A 572 10.91 -25.17 -21.93
CA GLU A 572 11.52 -25.81 -20.76
C GLU A 572 12.98 -25.37 -20.55
N PHE A 573 13.79 -25.37 -21.62
CA PHE A 573 15.20 -25.00 -21.52
C PHE A 573 15.40 -23.53 -21.12
N LEU A 574 14.63 -22.62 -21.73
CA LEU A 574 14.77 -21.17 -21.53
C LEU A 574 14.12 -20.67 -20.25
N PHE A 575 12.96 -21.22 -19.89
CA PHE A 575 12.11 -20.70 -18.82
C PHE A 575 11.93 -21.67 -17.66
N GLY A 576 12.45 -22.91 -17.77
CA GLY A 576 12.34 -23.93 -16.74
C GLY A 576 10.97 -24.61 -16.67
N ASP A 577 10.04 -24.23 -17.56
CA ASP A 577 8.67 -24.73 -17.56
C ASP A 577 8.14 -24.89 -18.99
N GLU A 578 7.62 -26.09 -19.31
CA GLU A 578 6.92 -26.36 -20.57
C GLU A 578 5.65 -25.53 -20.72
N THR A 579 4.98 -25.16 -19.61
CA THR A 579 3.76 -24.35 -19.65
C THR A 579 4.01 -22.88 -20.01
N ALA A 580 5.27 -22.47 -20.14
CA ALA A 580 5.67 -21.20 -20.73
C ALA A 580 5.48 -21.18 -22.26
N MET A 581 5.02 -22.27 -22.88
CA MET A 581 4.60 -22.28 -24.29
C MET A 581 3.15 -21.82 -24.45
N ILE A 582 2.92 -20.76 -25.21
CA ILE A 582 1.59 -20.32 -25.65
C ILE A 582 1.36 -20.92 -27.03
N SER A 583 0.44 -21.87 -27.15
CA SER A 583 0.12 -22.52 -28.42
C SER A 583 -1.18 -21.97 -28.99
N LEU A 584 -1.14 -21.57 -30.26
CA LEU A 584 -2.30 -21.09 -31.01
C LEU A 584 -2.40 -21.90 -32.31
N ASP A 585 -3.53 -22.58 -32.49
CA ASP A 585 -3.83 -23.31 -33.73
C ASP A 585 -4.34 -22.33 -34.78
N MET A 586 -3.58 -22.14 -35.86
CA MET A 586 -3.94 -21.21 -36.94
C MET A 586 -5.10 -21.72 -37.81
N SER A 587 -5.50 -22.98 -37.68
CA SER A 587 -6.73 -23.51 -38.27
C SER A 587 -7.99 -22.82 -37.73
N GLU A 588 -7.96 -22.30 -36.50
CA GLU A 588 -9.09 -21.53 -35.93
C GLU A 588 -9.21 -20.12 -36.56
N TYR A 589 -8.16 -19.67 -37.26
CA TYR A 589 -8.00 -18.34 -37.81
C TYR A 589 -8.12 -18.28 -39.34
N MET A 590 -8.82 -19.26 -39.93
CA MET A 590 -9.06 -19.34 -41.39
C MET A 590 -9.95 -18.23 -41.93
N GLU A 591 -10.83 -17.67 -41.11
CA GLU A 591 -11.83 -16.69 -41.52
C GLU A 591 -11.47 -15.29 -41.04
N LYS A 592 -11.78 -14.27 -41.85
CA LYS A 592 -11.39 -12.88 -41.57
C LYS A 592 -11.88 -12.36 -40.20
N HIS A 593 -13.06 -12.77 -39.75
CA HIS A 593 -13.64 -12.30 -38.50
C HIS A 593 -13.09 -13.03 -37.26
N THR A 594 -12.34 -14.12 -37.44
CA THR A 594 -11.70 -14.82 -36.32
C THR A 594 -10.31 -14.25 -36.04
N VAL A 595 -9.69 -13.56 -37.01
CA VAL A 595 -8.45 -12.79 -36.84
C VAL A 595 -8.56 -11.74 -35.73
N SER A 596 -9.72 -11.08 -35.58
CA SER A 596 -9.92 -10.13 -34.49
C SER A 596 -9.93 -10.79 -33.11
N ARG A 597 -10.21 -12.10 -33.01
CA ARG A 597 -10.08 -12.83 -31.72
C ARG A 597 -8.62 -12.97 -31.28
N LEU A 598 -7.67 -12.93 -32.22
CA LEU A 598 -6.24 -13.04 -31.93
C LEU A 598 -5.72 -11.80 -31.20
N VAL A 599 -6.06 -10.61 -31.71
CA VAL A 599 -5.52 -9.31 -31.23
C VAL A 599 -6.47 -8.60 -30.28
N GLY A 600 -7.77 -8.71 -30.52
CA GLY A 600 -8.84 -7.96 -29.89
C GLY A 600 -9.80 -7.40 -30.95
N SER A 601 -11.07 -7.20 -30.58
CA SER A 601 -12.04 -6.53 -31.46
C SER A 601 -11.59 -5.10 -31.75
N PRO A 602 -11.84 -4.53 -32.95
CA PRO A 602 -11.56 -3.13 -33.23
C PRO A 602 -12.55 -2.17 -32.52
N PRO A 603 -12.21 -0.87 -32.37
CA PRO A 603 -13.09 0.11 -31.72
C PRO A 603 -14.48 0.14 -32.35
N GLY A 604 -15.52 -0.02 -31.51
CA GLY A 604 -16.93 -0.01 -31.95
C GLY A 604 -17.56 -1.39 -32.16
N TYR A 605 -16.83 -2.48 -31.95
CA TYR A 605 -17.34 -3.85 -31.97
C TYR A 605 -17.46 -4.44 -30.55
N VAL A 606 -18.38 -5.38 -30.36
CA VAL A 606 -18.56 -6.09 -29.07
C VAL A 606 -17.24 -6.79 -28.69
N GLY A 607 -16.80 -6.62 -27.44
CA GLY A 607 -15.51 -7.14 -26.96
C GLY A 607 -14.30 -6.25 -27.25
N TYR A 608 -14.48 -4.97 -27.64
CA TYR A 608 -13.35 -4.02 -27.80
C TYR A 608 -12.53 -3.80 -26.51
N GLU A 609 -13.19 -3.90 -25.35
CA GLU A 609 -12.51 -3.79 -24.04
C GLU A 609 -11.90 -5.12 -23.57
N GLU A 610 -12.18 -6.22 -24.26
CA GLU A 610 -11.58 -7.53 -23.98
C GLU A 610 -10.33 -7.70 -24.86
N GLY A 611 -9.17 -7.95 -24.25
CA GLY A 611 -7.96 -8.24 -24.99
C GLY A 611 -8.09 -9.54 -25.80
N GLY A 612 -7.41 -9.62 -26.95
CA GLY A 612 -7.38 -10.81 -27.78
C GLY A 612 -6.68 -12.00 -27.12
N GLN A 613 -6.92 -13.19 -27.66
CA GLN A 613 -6.35 -14.43 -27.12
C GLN A 613 -4.83 -14.40 -27.04
N LEU A 614 -4.15 -13.86 -28.07
CA LEU A 614 -2.70 -13.73 -28.06
C LEU A 614 -2.23 -12.59 -27.15
N THR A 615 -2.86 -11.42 -27.24
CA THR A 615 -2.43 -10.23 -26.49
C THR A 615 -2.59 -10.42 -24.98
N GLU A 616 -3.69 -11.05 -24.53
CA GLU A 616 -3.88 -11.40 -23.11
C GLU A 616 -2.95 -12.53 -22.65
N ALA A 617 -2.76 -13.58 -23.45
CA ALA A 617 -1.87 -14.67 -23.08
C ALA A 617 -0.42 -14.19 -22.93
N VAL A 618 0.05 -13.34 -23.86
CA VAL A 618 1.39 -12.75 -23.81
C VAL A 618 1.49 -11.71 -22.70
N ARG A 619 0.45 -10.89 -22.45
CA ARG A 619 0.45 -9.95 -21.31
C ARG A 619 0.58 -10.68 -19.97
N ARG A 620 -0.08 -11.83 -19.81
CA ARG A 620 0.03 -12.68 -18.61
C ARG A 620 1.35 -13.43 -18.51
N LYS A 621 1.93 -13.85 -19.65
CA LYS A 621 3.20 -14.56 -19.74
C LYS A 621 4.11 -13.92 -20.82
N PRO A 622 4.75 -12.77 -20.53
CA PRO A 622 5.56 -12.05 -21.53
C PRO A 622 6.79 -12.86 -21.98
N PHE A 623 7.30 -13.70 -21.07
CA PHE A 623 8.44 -14.58 -21.30
C PHE A 623 7.94 -15.98 -21.62
N SER A 624 7.55 -16.15 -22.87
CA SER A 624 6.95 -17.37 -23.38
C SER A 624 7.49 -17.73 -24.75
N VAL A 625 7.34 -19.00 -25.12
CA VAL A 625 7.46 -19.42 -26.52
C VAL A 625 6.08 -19.38 -27.14
N VAL A 626 5.83 -18.42 -28.04
CA VAL A 626 4.57 -18.36 -28.79
C VAL A 626 4.69 -19.27 -30.01
N LEU A 627 3.90 -20.33 -30.04
CA LEU A 627 3.80 -21.28 -31.14
C LEU A 627 2.54 -21.01 -31.95
N PHE A 628 2.72 -20.62 -33.20
CA PHE A 628 1.66 -20.57 -34.21
C PHE A 628 1.68 -21.86 -35.02
N ASP A 629 0.81 -22.81 -34.67
CA ASP A 629 0.76 -24.12 -35.36
C ASP A 629 -0.05 -24.02 -36.66
N GLU A 630 0.37 -24.76 -37.69
CA GLU A 630 -0.26 -24.81 -39.02
C GLU A 630 -0.54 -23.42 -39.65
N ILE A 631 0.43 -22.50 -39.56
CA ILE A 631 0.32 -21.11 -40.06
C ILE A 631 -0.11 -20.99 -41.53
N GLU A 632 0.15 -22.01 -42.35
CA GLU A 632 -0.29 -22.06 -43.74
C GLU A 632 -1.82 -22.11 -43.91
N LYS A 633 -2.56 -22.50 -42.87
CA LYS A 633 -4.03 -22.52 -42.87
C LYS A 633 -4.64 -21.19 -42.44
N ALA A 634 -3.85 -20.26 -41.90
CA ALA A 634 -4.34 -18.96 -41.43
C ALA A 634 -4.88 -18.09 -42.57
N HIS A 635 -5.83 -17.21 -42.26
CA HIS A 635 -6.23 -16.15 -43.18
C HIS A 635 -5.04 -15.20 -43.48
N PRO A 636 -4.89 -14.67 -44.71
CA PRO A 636 -3.80 -13.74 -45.08
C PRO A 636 -3.64 -12.54 -44.14
N ASP A 637 -4.73 -12.02 -43.58
CA ASP A 637 -4.70 -10.88 -42.64
C ASP A 637 -3.93 -11.19 -41.34
N VAL A 638 -3.81 -12.47 -40.94
CA VAL A 638 -3.00 -12.89 -39.79
C VAL A 638 -1.52 -12.58 -40.02
N PHE A 639 -1.03 -12.68 -41.25
CA PHE A 639 0.38 -12.41 -41.56
C PHE A 639 0.76 -10.94 -41.37
N ASN A 640 -0.18 -10.01 -41.57
CA ASN A 640 0.05 -8.58 -41.31
C ASN A 640 0.27 -8.34 -39.81
N THR A 641 -0.58 -8.96 -38.98
CA THR A 641 -0.46 -8.95 -37.52
C THR A 641 0.87 -9.57 -37.07
N LEU A 642 1.24 -10.71 -37.65
CA LEU A 642 2.51 -11.37 -37.36
C LEU A 642 3.71 -10.51 -37.75
N LEU A 643 3.66 -9.77 -38.86
CA LEU A 643 4.74 -8.87 -39.25
C LEU A 643 5.01 -7.82 -38.17
N GLN A 644 3.95 -7.21 -37.62
CA GLN A 644 4.05 -6.23 -36.53
C GLN A 644 4.67 -6.85 -35.27
N ILE A 645 4.25 -8.06 -34.90
CA ILE A 645 4.83 -8.80 -33.76
C ILE A 645 6.32 -9.08 -33.99
N LEU A 646 6.70 -9.55 -35.18
CA LEU A 646 8.06 -9.97 -35.50
C LEU A 646 9.02 -8.79 -35.65
N GLU A 647 8.54 -7.61 -36.08
CA GLU A 647 9.36 -6.42 -36.29
C GLU A 647 9.40 -5.45 -35.11
N GLU A 648 8.27 -5.23 -34.43
CA GLU A 648 8.11 -4.22 -33.37
C GLU A 648 7.84 -4.82 -31.99
N GLY A 649 7.64 -6.13 -31.88
CA GLY A 649 7.43 -6.81 -30.59
C GLY A 649 6.17 -6.37 -29.84
N ARG A 650 5.23 -5.70 -30.53
CA ARG A 650 4.00 -5.13 -29.97
C ARG A 650 2.87 -5.19 -30.99
N LEU A 651 1.63 -5.19 -30.50
CA LEU A 651 0.40 -5.16 -31.30
C LEU A 651 -0.38 -3.87 -31.05
#